data_AF-A0AAW0C896-F1
#
_entry.id   AF-A0AAW0C896-F1
#
_cell.length_a   1.000
_cell.length_b   1.000
_cell.length_c   1.000
_cell.angle_alpha   90.00
_cell.angle_beta   90.00
_cell.angle_gamma   90.00
#
_symmetry.space_group_name_H-M   'P 1'
#
loop_
_entity.id
_entity.type
_entity.pdbx_description
1 polymer ?
#
loop_
_entity_poly.entity_id
_entity_poly.type
_entity_poly.pdbx_seq_one_letter_code
_entity_poly.pdbx_strand_id
1 'polypeptide(L)'
;MATSDASCYTIVQDSSVEYPSAADLRRALEKGSDDIKIDTLRKIIVSTINGNAQPNLIMPIIQFVLPSPNKQLKKLLHFYWEVCPKYDENGKLKQEMILVVNAIRNDLQHPNEYIRGATLRFLQKIAKDAELLEPLIPTCRSCLEHRHGYVRKNAVFAVYSIYREFEHLIPDAPELMSTFLAAETDSTCKRNAFVFLAHCSMPKAVEYILSVYDSIPSLDEALQMSIIEVIRADCKLDSSHRARYIRVMFELLNVPSYAVKYEAATTLTTLTQNPAAVKAAASSLINIIIKESDNNVKIIVLDRLDSLRERHGHVLDGLIMDVLQVLSSADMDVRRKAISIVLSMTTSRNVEDVVLFLKKQLQRTQETEFEKAPEYRQLLIQSIHVTAIKFSEIAASVVHALMDFLGDSNNPSALDVVAFVREVVEKFPHLRANVTMRLIEKLNEIKSGKVFRGVLWILGEYIESPSEIQTAMQEIRKVIGEIPILASEQKLLDDVPAGEEEATSPKVETGGGRPKVLADGTYATETAYSSQTAARLDAVRAAAKPPLRTLLLGGDFFTGSVLASALTKLVLRFEQKASDKAASNMLRAECMLIMTSIIRVGQSKFVTVPIDEDSSERIMNCIKTLSELESEDAVQEIFLKDTKKAFSHMLGAQEKRALEKKEAETTKVAAVQVDDLLTFRQFSKKAADEAVDYDQDLGRATVGDTHEDFISNLSRISQLTGFSDPIYAEAYVKMHGFDIMLDVLLVNQTPNTMQNLCLDFATLGDLKIVERPSVYTIGPHGFQSIKATIKVSSTETGVIFGSILWESPNMSEACVILNDIHIDIMDYIKPAYCNEAQFRSMWTEFEWENRVNVDNPMSDPRDYLAHVMKATNMSCLTPEGATSGDCDFLSVNMYARSLFGEDALANLSVERTAAGTITGHVRIRSKTQGIALSLGDRITMAQKNNQPVSAPALKQMISPALYHYFRTPLPYAQTLALQEKIHQLQLLYRKTSSHKDILLLLQHRPVYTAGRRQTEDSVQDERTRLTNIGADFVTTARGGELTFHGPGQIVGYPLIDLSRSSPTVSVRDYVCRLQKALELHLLEAHGIKHAPSDHTGVFLDANTKIASIGVQVRHRLATHGFAMNITREPLAWFDQVVACGLADVKAGAVESVKGKEIDIHAEIPGLLKRFGQLLDREFRPMDIAKEGEIGEAIAAVEEEAVRVGDWANSPRL
;
A
#
# COMPACT_ATOMS: atom_id res chain seq x y z
N MET A 1 -10.30 -10.10 28.66
CA MET A 1 -8.96 -10.68 28.76
C MET A 1 -8.44 -10.80 27.35
N ALA A 2 -7.23 -10.32 27.04
CA ALA A 2 -6.54 -10.70 25.81
C ALA A 2 -6.68 -12.22 25.67
N THR A 3 -7.22 -12.67 24.54
CA THR A 3 -7.17 -14.07 24.13
C THR A 3 -5.73 -14.47 24.30
N SER A 4 -5.44 -15.20 25.37
CA SER A 4 -4.11 -15.70 25.62
C SER A 4 -3.83 -16.60 24.43
N ASP A 5 -3.05 -16.07 23.49
CA ASP A 5 -2.44 -16.82 22.41
C ASP A 5 -2.06 -18.18 23.00
N ALA A 6 -2.55 -19.24 22.36
CA ALA A 6 -2.04 -20.56 22.62
C ALA A 6 -0.52 -20.43 22.58
N SER A 7 0.15 -20.61 23.71
CA SER A 7 1.58 -20.33 23.83
C SER A 7 2.28 -21.29 22.87
N CYS A 8 2.56 -20.82 21.66
CA CYS A 8 3.21 -21.59 20.63
C CYS A 8 4.68 -21.62 20.97
N TYR A 9 5.12 -22.72 21.58
CA TYR A 9 6.54 -22.96 21.77
C TYR A 9 7.12 -23.35 20.42
N THR A 10 7.85 -22.43 19.78
CA THR A 10 8.70 -22.77 18.64
C THR A 10 9.94 -23.45 19.20
N ILE A 11 10.01 -24.78 19.14
CA ILE A 11 11.25 -25.51 19.43
C ILE A 11 12.05 -25.49 18.13
N VAL A 12 13.02 -24.57 18.04
CA VAL A 12 14.02 -24.56 16.97
C VAL A 12 15.08 -25.60 17.31
N GLN A 13 15.25 -26.61 16.46
CA GLN A 13 16.34 -27.58 16.61
C GLN A 13 16.97 -27.88 15.25
N ASP A 14 18.30 -28.01 15.25
CA ASP A 14 19.12 -28.34 14.07
C ASP A 14 18.73 -29.71 13.48
N SER A 15 18.56 -29.74 12.16
CA SER A 15 18.21 -30.90 11.34
C SER A 15 19.33 -31.96 11.21
N SER A 16 20.35 -31.92 12.06
CA SER A 16 21.61 -32.68 11.91
C SER A 16 21.81 -33.86 12.87
N VAL A 17 20.84 -34.18 13.74
CA VAL A 17 21.00 -35.25 14.75
C VAL A 17 20.26 -36.53 14.33
N GLU A 18 20.99 -37.62 14.10
CA GLU A 18 20.43 -38.97 13.90
C GLU A 18 19.52 -39.38 15.07
N TYR A 19 18.31 -39.86 14.77
CA TYR A 19 17.39 -40.34 15.79
C TYR A 19 17.89 -41.67 16.38
N PRO A 20 18.06 -41.78 17.72
CA PRO A 20 18.45 -43.04 18.35
C PRO A 20 17.39 -44.13 18.13
N SER A 21 17.83 -45.39 18.01
CA SER A 21 16.92 -46.50 17.75
C SER A 21 15.92 -46.70 18.91
N ALA A 22 14.73 -47.25 18.61
CA ALA A 22 13.71 -47.54 19.64
C ALA A 22 14.23 -48.48 20.74
N ALA A 23 15.19 -49.36 20.42
CA ALA A 23 15.82 -50.25 21.39
C ALA A 23 16.75 -49.50 22.35
N ASP A 24 17.48 -48.49 21.86
CA ASP A 24 18.38 -47.67 22.68
C ASP A 24 17.60 -46.75 23.60
N LEU A 25 16.53 -46.14 23.09
CA LEU A 25 15.58 -45.35 23.88
C LEU A 25 14.95 -46.19 24.99
N ARG A 26 14.54 -47.44 24.70
CA ARG A 26 13.99 -48.36 25.71
C ARG A 26 15.01 -48.68 26.81
N ARG A 27 16.25 -49.01 26.45
CA ARG A 27 17.31 -49.30 27.45
C ARG A 27 17.62 -48.08 28.32
N ALA A 28 17.63 -46.89 27.74
CA ALA A 28 17.85 -45.64 28.47
C ALA A 28 16.72 -45.35 29.47
N LEU A 29 15.47 -45.70 29.15
CA LEU A 29 14.34 -45.59 30.08
C LEU A 29 14.37 -46.66 31.20
N GLU A 30 14.80 -47.88 30.88
CA GLU A 30 14.84 -49.00 31.85
C GLU A 30 15.97 -48.86 32.88
N LYS A 31 17.18 -48.45 32.46
CA LYS A 31 18.39 -48.46 33.29
C LYS A 31 19.02 -47.08 33.54
N GLY A 32 18.51 -46.01 32.92
CA GLY A 32 19.05 -44.66 33.07
C GLY A 32 18.73 -44.02 34.42
N SER A 33 19.57 -43.07 34.86
CA SER A 33 19.25 -42.15 35.95
C SER A 33 18.10 -41.20 35.56
N ASP A 34 17.51 -40.50 36.53
CA ASP A 34 16.43 -39.55 36.24
C ASP A 34 16.82 -38.48 35.20
N ASP A 35 18.07 -38.00 35.19
CA ASP A 35 18.56 -37.04 34.20
C ASP A 35 18.62 -37.64 32.79
N ILE A 36 19.04 -38.91 32.67
CA ILE A 36 19.05 -39.63 31.40
C ILE A 36 17.61 -39.86 30.93
N LYS A 37 16.68 -40.19 31.84
CA LYS A 37 15.26 -40.33 31.52
C LYS A 37 14.64 -39.01 31.05
N ILE A 38 15.04 -37.87 31.63
CA ILE A 38 14.59 -36.53 31.22
C ILE A 38 15.02 -36.23 29.78
N ASP A 39 16.29 -36.45 29.44
CA ASP A 39 16.81 -36.24 28.08
C ASP A 39 16.17 -37.21 27.08
N THR A 40 16.04 -38.48 27.46
CA THR A 40 15.42 -39.53 26.64
C THR A 40 13.95 -39.20 26.35
N LEU A 41 13.16 -38.80 27.35
CA LEU A 41 11.75 -38.44 27.17
C LEU A 41 11.59 -37.18 26.31
N ARG A 42 12.50 -36.21 26.43
CA ARG A 42 12.53 -35.02 25.56
C ARG A 42 12.74 -35.40 24.10
N LYS A 43 13.72 -36.27 23.81
CA LYS A 43 13.99 -36.79 22.45
C LYS A 43 12.79 -37.52 21.87
N ILE A 44 12.08 -38.33 22.68
CA ILE A 44 10.86 -39.03 22.26
C ILE A 44 9.74 -38.04 21.90
N ILE A 45 9.51 -37.01 22.71
CA ILE A 45 8.48 -35.99 22.44
C ILE A 45 8.78 -35.27 21.11
N VAL A 46 10.03 -34.85 20.90
CA VAL A 46 10.45 -34.17 19.66
C VAL A 46 10.27 -35.08 18.45
N SER A 47 10.70 -36.35 18.54
CA SER A 47 10.50 -37.33 17.46
C SER A 47 9.01 -37.50 17.12
N THR A 48 8.13 -37.53 18.14
CA THR A 48 6.69 -37.71 17.95
C THR A 48 6.05 -36.48 17.30
N ILE A 49 6.46 -35.27 17.66
CA ILE A 49 5.99 -34.02 17.05
C ILE A 49 6.40 -33.94 15.57
N ASN A 50 7.59 -34.45 15.23
CA ASN A 50 8.10 -34.49 13.86
C ASN A 50 7.48 -35.61 12.98
N GLY A 51 6.41 -36.26 13.43
CA GLY A 51 5.70 -37.31 12.69
C GLY A 51 6.26 -38.73 12.84
N ASN A 52 7.39 -38.91 13.55
CA ASN A 52 8.01 -40.21 13.81
C ASN A 52 7.60 -40.73 15.19
N ALA A 53 6.31 -41.05 15.36
CA ALA A 53 5.79 -41.63 16.59
C ALA A 53 6.34 -43.04 16.83
N GLN A 54 6.68 -43.37 18.08
CA GLN A 54 7.21 -44.68 18.49
C GLN A 54 6.22 -45.35 19.48
N PRO A 55 5.13 -46.01 19.01
CA PRO A 55 4.08 -46.54 19.87
C PRO A 55 4.59 -47.59 20.87
N ASN A 56 5.65 -48.32 20.50
CA ASN A 56 6.24 -49.41 21.29
C ASN A 56 6.90 -48.93 22.61
N LEU A 57 7.07 -47.62 22.80
CA LEU A 57 7.69 -47.03 23.99
C LEU A 57 6.68 -46.62 25.07
N ILE A 58 5.36 -46.69 24.80
CA ILE A 58 4.32 -46.32 25.78
C ILE A 58 4.43 -47.15 27.07
N MET A 59 4.53 -48.47 26.96
CA MET A 59 4.59 -49.35 28.13
C MET A 59 5.90 -49.17 28.95
N PRO A 60 7.10 -49.08 28.35
CA PRO A 60 8.32 -48.69 29.08
C PRO A 60 8.19 -47.34 29.82
N ILE A 61 7.54 -46.34 29.22
CA ILE A 61 7.31 -45.04 29.87
C ILE A 61 6.38 -45.19 31.09
N ILE A 62 5.29 -45.96 30.96
CA ILE A 62 4.37 -46.25 32.06
C ILE A 62 5.08 -47.01 33.20
N GLN A 63 5.96 -47.95 32.88
CA GLN A 63 6.63 -48.78 33.90
C GLN A 63 7.77 -48.04 34.62
N PHE A 64 8.61 -47.30 33.89
CA PHE A 64 9.88 -46.80 34.43
C PHE A 64 9.95 -45.29 34.64
N VAL A 65 9.00 -44.51 34.08
CA VAL A 65 8.98 -43.05 34.17
C VAL A 65 7.78 -42.54 34.96
N LEU A 66 6.58 -43.06 34.69
CA LEU A 66 5.34 -42.65 35.37
C LEU A 66 5.38 -42.72 36.91
N PRO A 67 6.02 -43.71 37.55
CA PRO A 67 6.12 -43.80 39.01
C PRO A 67 7.14 -42.83 39.63
N SER A 68 7.97 -42.15 38.83
CA SER A 68 9.04 -41.30 39.38
C SER A 68 8.46 -40.09 40.14
N PRO A 69 8.99 -39.76 41.34
CA PRO A 69 8.58 -38.58 42.10
C PRO A 69 9.21 -37.27 41.58
N ASN A 70 10.07 -37.33 40.57
CA ASN A 70 10.78 -36.17 40.04
C ASN A 70 9.84 -35.20 39.32
N LYS A 71 9.79 -33.94 39.78
CA LYS A 71 8.90 -32.89 39.26
C LYS A 71 9.14 -32.60 37.78
N GLN A 72 10.38 -32.67 37.30
CA GLN A 72 10.74 -32.39 35.92
C GLN A 72 10.30 -33.51 34.99
N LEU A 73 10.44 -34.78 35.42
CA LEU A 73 9.91 -35.93 34.70
C LEU A 73 8.39 -35.89 34.64
N LYS A 74 7.69 -35.58 35.74
CA LYS A 74 6.23 -35.41 35.76
C LYS A 74 5.76 -34.33 34.77
N LYS A 75 6.47 -33.19 34.70
CA LYS A 75 6.15 -32.13 33.72
C LYS A 75 6.34 -32.61 32.28
N LEU A 76 7.43 -33.34 31.98
CA LEU A 76 7.66 -33.90 30.65
C LEU A 76 6.65 -34.99 30.29
N LEU A 77 6.21 -35.79 31.27
CA LEU A 77 5.15 -36.79 31.08
C LEU A 77 3.84 -36.13 30.62
N HIS A 78 3.44 -34.98 31.19
CA HIS A 78 2.27 -34.24 30.72
C HIS A 78 2.39 -33.84 29.24
N PHE A 79 3.57 -33.39 28.79
CA PHE A 79 3.80 -33.08 27.37
C PHE A 79 3.78 -34.33 26.48
N TYR A 80 4.30 -35.45 26.97
CA TYR A 80 4.25 -36.71 26.24
C TYR A 80 2.81 -37.20 26.05
N TRP A 81 1.97 -37.13 27.09
CA TRP A 81 0.56 -37.53 27.01
C TRP A 81 -0.28 -36.64 26.09
N GLU A 82 0.13 -35.39 25.89
CA GLU A 82 -0.50 -34.48 24.93
C GLU A 82 -0.31 -34.99 23.48
N VAL A 83 0.91 -35.40 23.12
CA VAL A 83 1.31 -35.76 21.74
C VAL A 83 1.12 -37.24 21.41
N CYS A 84 1.14 -38.13 22.41
CA CYS A 84 1.09 -39.58 22.20
C CYS A 84 -0.24 -40.04 21.55
N PRO A 85 -0.22 -40.98 20.57
CA PRO A 85 -1.44 -41.53 19.98
C PRO A 85 -2.23 -42.37 20.99
N LYS A 86 -3.42 -41.88 21.35
CA LYS A 86 -4.26 -42.41 22.44
C LYS A 86 -5.26 -43.49 22.00
N TYR A 87 -5.68 -43.42 20.74
CA TYR A 87 -6.63 -44.34 20.13
C TYR A 87 -5.89 -45.37 19.25
N ASP A 88 -6.50 -46.53 19.08
CA ASP A 88 -6.06 -47.55 18.13
C ASP A 88 -6.54 -47.22 16.70
N GLU A 89 -6.17 -48.06 15.72
CA GLU A 89 -6.56 -47.91 14.31
C GLU A 89 -8.09 -47.99 14.09
N ASN A 90 -8.83 -48.50 15.08
CA ASN A 90 -10.29 -48.62 15.06
C ASN A 90 -10.99 -47.47 15.81
N GLY A 91 -10.23 -46.48 16.31
CA GLY A 91 -10.76 -45.36 17.08
C GLY A 91 -11.14 -45.68 18.53
N LYS A 92 -10.77 -46.85 19.08
CA LYS A 92 -10.97 -47.19 20.49
C LYS A 92 -9.77 -46.77 21.34
N LEU A 93 -10.02 -46.37 22.59
CA LEU A 93 -8.97 -46.01 23.51
C LEU A 93 -8.07 -47.21 23.86
N LYS A 94 -6.75 -47.01 23.78
CA LYS A 94 -5.75 -48.02 24.12
C LYS A 94 -5.86 -48.47 25.59
N GLN A 95 -5.75 -49.77 25.86
CA GLN A 95 -5.87 -50.33 27.21
C GLN A 95 -4.83 -49.78 28.18
N GLU A 96 -3.63 -49.44 27.69
CA GLU A 96 -2.55 -48.81 28.45
C GLU A 96 -2.97 -47.47 29.06
N MET A 97 -3.92 -46.75 28.44
CA MET A 97 -4.38 -45.45 28.92
C MET A 97 -5.17 -45.54 30.23
N ILE A 98 -5.75 -46.70 30.56
CA ILE A 98 -6.42 -46.91 31.85
C ILE A 98 -5.42 -46.73 33.01
N LEU A 99 -4.19 -47.20 32.84
CA LEU A 99 -3.12 -47.04 33.83
C LEU A 99 -2.69 -45.57 33.97
N VAL A 100 -2.68 -44.84 32.85
CA VAL A 100 -2.37 -43.41 32.80
C VAL A 100 -3.44 -42.61 33.53
N VAL A 101 -4.73 -42.90 33.30
CA VAL A 101 -5.86 -42.26 34.01
C VAL A 101 -5.75 -42.48 35.51
N ASN A 102 -5.43 -43.70 35.95
CA ASN A 102 -5.23 -43.99 37.37
C ASN A 102 -4.07 -43.17 37.99
N ALA A 103 -2.97 -43.02 37.25
CA ALA A 103 -1.84 -42.22 37.70
C ALA A 103 -2.16 -40.73 37.75
N ILE A 104 -2.87 -40.19 36.76
CA ILE A 104 -3.34 -38.80 36.75
C ILE A 104 -4.26 -38.55 37.95
N ARG A 105 -5.18 -39.47 38.25
CA ARG A 105 -6.04 -39.40 39.43
C ARG A 105 -5.23 -39.33 40.74
N ASN A 106 -4.19 -40.13 40.87
CA ASN A 106 -3.29 -40.09 42.03
C ASN A 106 -2.53 -38.76 42.11
N ASP A 107 -2.07 -38.22 40.97
CA ASP A 107 -1.37 -36.94 40.90
C ASP A 107 -2.30 -35.76 41.28
N LEU A 108 -3.59 -35.83 40.96
CA LEU A 108 -4.61 -34.86 41.42
C LEU A 108 -4.86 -34.95 42.94
N GLN A 109 -4.61 -36.09 43.57
CA GLN A 109 -4.70 -36.29 45.02
C GLN A 109 -3.35 -36.14 45.73
N HIS A 110 -2.27 -35.84 45.00
CA HIS A 110 -0.92 -35.82 45.53
C HIS A 110 -0.74 -34.73 46.62
N PRO A 111 -0.06 -34.97 47.75
CA PRO A 111 0.05 -33.97 48.83
C PRO A 111 0.71 -32.65 48.40
N ASN A 112 1.55 -32.68 47.36
CA ASN A 112 2.18 -31.49 46.79
C ASN A 112 1.23 -30.68 45.89
N GLU A 113 0.95 -29.45 46.29
CA GLU A 113 0.05 -28.52 45.60
C GLU A 113 0.52 -28.13 44.19
N TYR A 114 1.83 -28.11 43.95
CA TYR A 114 2.39 -27.82 42.63
C TYR A 114 2.03 -28.91 41.63
N ILE A 115 2.13 -30.18 42.04
CA ILE A 115 1.81 -31.33 41.20
C ILE A 115 0.33 -31.32 40.87
N ARG A 116 -0.56 -31.17 41.88
CA ARG A 116 -2.00 -31.03 41.65
C ARG A 116 -2.33 -29.92 40.65
N GLY A 117 -1.79 -28.72 40.86
CA GLY A 117 -2.05 -27.59 39.96
C GLY A 117 -1.46 -27.75 38.56
N ALA A 118 -0.31 -28.42 38.42
CA ALA A 118 0.28 -28.74 37.11
C ALA A 118 -0.55 -29.81 36.37
N THR A 119 -1.06 -30.80 37.09
CA THR A 119 -1.95 -31.83 36.53
C THR A 119 -3.30 -31.23 36.12
N LEU A 120 -3.89 -30.33 36.91
CA LEU A 120 -5.10 -29.60 36.53
C LEU A 120 -4.92 -28.74 35.28
N ARG A 121 -3.75 -28.12 35.09
CA ARG A 121 -3.41 -27.44 33.82
C ARG A 121 -3.26 -28.40 32.65
N PHE A 122 -2.69 -29.58 32.89
CA PHE A 122 -2.58 -30.62 31.87
C PHE A 122 -3.97 -31.10 31.42
N LEU A 123 -4.94 -31.25 32.34
CA LEU A 123 -6.31 -31.62 31.99
C LEU A 123 -6.98 -30.63 31.02
N GLN A 124 -6.65 -29.35 31.10
CA GLN A 124 -7.16 -28.33 30.16
C GLN A 124 -6.73 -28.61 28.71
N LYS A 125 -5.57 -29.24 28.51
CA LYS A 125 -5.01 -29.56 27.19
C LYS A 125 -5.59 -30.85 26.59
N ILE A 126 -5.95 -31.81 27.44
CA ILE A 126 -6.61 -33.07 27.03
C ILE A 126 -8.13 -33.01 27.12
N ALA A 127 -8.71 -31.80 27.19
CA ALA A 127 -10.15 -31.56 27.35
C ALA A 127 -11.00 -32.14 26.20
N LYS A 128 -10.39 -32.52 25.07
CA LYS A 128 -11.05 -33.12 23.90
C LYS A 128 -11.25 -34.64 23.99
N ASP A 129 -10.66 -35.30 24.97
CA ASP A 129 -10.71 -36.77 25.12
C ASP A 129 -11.73 -37.18 26.21
N ALA A 130 -13.01 -37.35 25.83
CA ALA A 130 -14.11 -37.63 26.77
C ALA A 130 -13.86 -38.87 27.65
N GLU A 131 -13.43 -39.99 27.04
CA GLU A 131 -13.23 -41.27 27.74
C GLU A 131 -12.12 -41.21 28.81
N LEU A 132 -11.14 -40.32 28.65
CA LEU A 132 -10.06 -40.13 29.64
C LEU A 132 -10.49 -39.25 30.80
N LEU A 133 -11.40 -38.31 30.56
CA LEU A 133 -11.80 -37.30 31.54
C LEU A 133 -12.88 -37.81 32.48
N GLU A 134 -13.82 -38.63 32.00
CA GLU A 134 -14.95 -39.13 32.79
C GLU A 134 -14.54 -39.69 34.17
N PRO A 135 -13.49 -40.54 34.29
CA PRO A 135 -13.06 -41.09 35.58
C PRO A 135 -12.36 -40.07 36.50
N LEU A 136 -11.94 -38.92 35.97
CA LEU A 136 -11.17 -37.90 36.68
C LEU A 136 -12.05 -36.81 37.31
N ILE A 137 -13.26 -36.60 36.78
CA ILE A 137 -14.19 -35.53 37.18
C ILE A 137 -14.40 -35.42 38.70
N PRO A 138 -14.69 -36.51 39.45
CA PRO A 138 -14.92 -36.39 40.90
C PRO A 138 -13.70 -35.83 41.64
N THR A 139 -12.50 -36.21 41.19
CA THR A 139 -11.24 -35.75 41.80
C THR A 139 -10.96 -34.30 41.44
N CYS A 140 -11.25 -33.89 40.20
CA CYS A 140 -11.18 -32.50 39.76
C CYS A 140 -12.11 -31.60 40.59
N ARG A 141 -13.35 -32.04 40.87
CA ARG A 141 -14.30 -31.30 41.70
C ARG A 141 -13.80 -31.12 43.13
N SER A 142 -13.23 -32.17 43.74
CA SER A 142 -12.64 -32.07 45.09
C SER A 142 -11.51 -31.04 45.19
N CYS A 143 -10.83 -30.73 44.08
CA CYS A 143 -9.77 -29.73 44.05
C CYS A 143 -10.29 -28.27 44.17
N LEU A 144 -11.58 -28.03 43.95
CA LEU A 144 -12.20 -26.71 44.20
C LEU A 144 -12.29 -26.39 45.69
N GLU A 145 -12.37 -27.39 46.57
CA GLU A 145 -12.43 -27.20 48.03
C GLU A 145 -11.05 -27.22 48.69
N HIS A 146 -9.98 -27.28 47.90
CA HIS A 146 -8.63 -27.42 48.41
C HIS A 146 -8.19 -26.16 49.20
N ARG A 147 -7.45 -26.33 50.31
CA ARG A 147 -6.99 -25.23 51.19
C ARG A 147 -6.21 -24.12 50.46
N HIS A 148 -5.47 -24.46 49.41
CA HIS A 148 -4.53 -23.56 48.74
C HIS A 148 -5.12 -22.97 47.44
N GLY A 149 -5.18 -21.64 47.32
CA GLY A 149 -5.78 -20.95 46.17
C GLY A 149 -5.16 -21.29 44.82
N TYR A 150 -3.85 -21.56 44.76
CA TYR A 150 -3.19 -22.06 43.54
C TYR A 150 -3.83 -23.34 42.96
N VAL A 151 -4.33 -24.27 43.79
CA VAL A 151 -4.99 -25.48 43.29
C VAL A 151 -6.40 -25.11 42.80
N ARG A 152 -7.16 -24.36 43.61
CA ARG A 152 -8.52 -23.92 43.28
C ARG A 152 -8.59 -23.13 41.97
N LYS A 153 -7.68 -22.18 41.74
CA LYS A 153 -7.65 -21.40 40.48
C LYS A 153 -7.44 -22.27 39.24
N ASN A 154 -6.60 -23.31 39.33
CA ASN A 154 -6.36 -24.22 38.21
C ASN A 154 -7.52 -25.22 38.06
N ALA A 155 -8.19 -25.56 39.15
CA ALA A 155 -9.39 -26.40 39.14
C ALA A 155 -10.55 -25.70 38.44
N VAL A 156 -10.77 -24.40 38.69
CA VAL A 156 -11.77 -23.59 37.97
C VAL A 156 -11.55 -23.65 36.45
N PHE A 157 -10.31 -23.44 35.98
CA PHE A 157 -10.00 -23.53 34.55
C PHE A 157 -10.10 -24.94 33.97
N ALA A 158 -9.77 -25.97 34.74
CA ALA A 158 -9.95 -27.36 34.33
C ALA A 158 -11.44 -27.68 34.13
N VAL A 159 -12.29 -27.32 35.11
CA VAL A 159 -13.75 -27.48 35.01
C VAL A 159 -14.31 -26.66 33.84
N TYR A 160 -13.82 -25.44 33.62
CA TYR A 160 -14.17 -24.62 32.44
C TYR A 160 -13.91 -25.33 31.13
N SER A 161 -12.68 -25.83 30.96
CA SER A 161 -12.26 -26.45 29.71
C SER A 161 -13.03 -27.73 29.44
N ILE A 162 -13.29 -28.54 30.47
CA ILE A 162 -14.09 -29.78 30.36
C ILE A 162 -15.54 -29.45 30.00
N TYR A 163 -16.18 -28.53 30.70
CA TYR A 163 -17.58 -28.18 30.46
C TYR A 163 -17.80 -27.56 29.08
N ARG A 164 -16.86 -26.74 28.60
CA ARG A 164 -16.95 -26.10 27.27
C ARG A 164 -16.92 -27.11 26.12
N GLU A 165 -16.10 -28.16 26.21
CA GLU A 165 -16.02 -29.19 25.16
C GLU A 165 -17.11 -30.26 25.35
N PHE A 166 -17.43 -30.62 26.60
CA PHE A 166 -18.37 -31.69 26.95
C PHE A 166 -19.30 -31.29 28.10
N GLU A 167 -20.38 -30.58 27.77
CA GLU A 167 -21.38 -30.12 28.75
C GLU A 167 -22.00 -31.26 29.57
N HIS A 168 -22.25 -32.41 28.95
CA HIS A 168 -22.87 -33.57 29.59
C HIS A 168 -22.02 -34.23 30.70
N LEU A 169 -20.70 -33.99 30.72
CA LEU A 169 -19.80 -34.55 31.73
C LEU A 169 -19.95 -33.86 33.09
N ILE A 170 -20.26 -32.55 33.10
CA ILE A 170 -20.47 -31.77 34.32
C ILE A 170 -21.68 -30.84 34.13
N PRO A 171 -22.91 -31.37 34.07
CA PRO A 171 -24.09 -30.57 33.72
C PRO A 171 -24.43 -29.49 34.75
N ASP A 172 -24.03 -29.68 36.01
CA ASP A 172 -24.23 -28.75 37.12
C ASP A 172 -23.07 -27.74 37.30
N ALA A 173 -22.12 -27.66 36.36
CA ALA A 173 -20.94 -26.81 36.49
C ALA A 173 -21.27 -25.32 36.72
N PRO A 174 -22.27 -24.70 36.07
CA PRO A 174 -22.64 -23.31 36.35
C PRO A 174 -23.20 -23.07 37.76
N GLU A 175 -23.92 -24.04 38.35
CA GLU A 175 -24.40 -23.96 39.74
C GLU A 175 -23.26 -24.10 40.74
N LEU A 176 -22.38 -25.07 40.49
CA LEU A 176 -21.17 -25.29 41.28
C LEU A 176 -20.30 -24.03 41.31
N MET A 177 -20.09 -23.39 40.16
CA MET A 177 -19.21 -22.22 40.07
C MET A 177 -19.82 -20.96 40.71
N SER A 178 -21.15 -20.80 40.64
CA SER A 178 -21.86 -19.73 41.35
C SER A 178 -21.71 -19.86 42.87
N THR A 179 -21.90 -21.08 43.40
CA THR A 179 -21.70 -21.38 44.82
C THR A 179 -20.25 -21.16 45.25
N PHE A 180 -19.30 -21.60 44.42
CA PHE A 180 -17.87 -21.40 44.65
C PHE A 180 -17.50 -19.91 44.70
N LEU A 181 -18.02 -19.11 43.76
CA LEU A 181 -17.77 -17.67 43.68
C LEU A 181 -18.27 -16.92 44.92
N ALA A 182 -19.40 -17.34 45.48
CA ALA A 182 -19.96 -16.75 46.70
C ALA A 182 -19.14 -17.08 47.96
N ALA A 183 -18.56 -18.29 48.05
CA ALA A 183 -17.81 -18.75 49.22
C ALA A 183 -16.32 -18.39 49.19
N GLU A 184 -15.74 -18.18 48.01
CA GLU A 184 -14.30 -17.93 47.84
C GLU A 184 -13.86 -16.59 48.46
N THR A 185 -12.60 -16.49 48.88
CA THR A 185 -12.00 -15.27 49.42
C THR A 185 -10.87 -14.73 48.54
N ASP A 186 -10.15 -15.61 47.83
CA ASP A 186 -9.04 -15.24 46.96
C ASP A 186 -9.51 -14.51 45.68
N SER A 187 -8.96 -13.33 45.42
CA SER A 187 -9.37 -12.47 44.30
C SER A 187 -9.13 -13.11 42.93
N THR A 188 -8.03 -13.86 42.76
CA THR A 188 -7.70 -14.54 41.51
C THR A 188 -8.68 -15.68 41.23
N CYS A 189 -9.02 -16.46 42.26
CA CYS A 189 -10.01 -17.53 42.16
C CYS A 189 -11.40 -16.98 41.84
N LYS A 190 -11.84 -15.90 42.53
CA LYS A 190 -13.11 -15.21 42.25
C LYS A 190 -13.18 -14.73 40.80
N ARG A 191 -12.13 -14.06 40.34
CA ARG A 191 -12.05 -13.55 38.97
C ARG A 191 -12.20 -14.67 37.94
N ASN A 192 -11.52 -15.79 38.12
CA ASN A 192 -11.61 -16.91 37.18
C ASN A 192 -12.99 -17.59 37.22
N ALA A 193 -13.58 -17.73 38.40
CA ALA A 193 -14.93 -18.27 38.55
C ALA A 193 -16.01 -17.36 37.94
N PHE A 194 -15.85 -16.04 38.09
CA PHE A 194 -16.72 -15.07 37.45
C PHE A 194 -16.61 -15.11 35.92
N VAL A 195 -15.39 -15.20 35.37
CA VAL A 195 -15.17 -15.33 33.92
C VAL A 195 -15.72 -16.65 33.37
N PHE A 196 -15.59 -17.75 34.11
CA PHE A 196 -16.27 -19.01 33.79
C PHE A 196 -17.77 -18.77 33.62
N LEU A 197 -18.41 -18.12 34.60
CA LEU A 197 -19.85 -17.89 34.56
C LEU A 197 -20.24 -16.97 33.41
N ALA A 198 -19.45 -15.93 33.13
CA ALA A 198 -19.70 -15.03 32.01
C ALA A 198 -19.80 -15.75 30.64
N HIS A 199 -18.97 -16.77 30.43
CA HIS A 199 -18.96 -17.54 29.18
C HIS A 199 -20.00 -18.66 29.14
N CYS A 200 -20.20 -19.36 30.26
CA CYS A 200 -21.09 -20.53 30.31
C CYS A 200 -22.55 -20.18 30.62
N SER A 201 -22.78 -19.17 31.47
CA SER A 201 -24.10 -18.77 31.95
C SER A 201 -24.13 -17.28 32.31
N MET A 202 -24.30 -16.43 31.29
CA MET A 202 -24.40 -14.98 31.44
C MET A 202 -25.40 -14.53 32.52
N PRO A 203 -26.62 -15.12 32.65
CA PRO A 203 -27.58 -14.70 33.67
C PRO A 203 -27.04 -14.80 35.11
N LYS A 204 -26.26 -15.85 35.42
CA LYS A 204 -25.66 -16.05 36.75
C LYS A 204 -24.50 -15.09 37.01
N ALA A 205 -23.75 -14.73 35.97
CA ALA A 205 -22.73 -13.70 36.08
C ALA A 205 -23.37 -12.34 36.39
N VAL A 206 -24.48 -12.00 35.74
CA VAL A 206 -25.24 -10.77 36.01
C VAL A 206 -25.83 -10.77 37.42
N GLU A 207 -26.40 -11.88 37.88
CA GLU A 207 -26.89 -12.04 39.25
C GLU A 207 -25.79 -11.76 40.29
N TYR A 208 -24.57 -12.27 40.04
CA TYR A 208 -23.43 -11.97 40.88
C TYR A 208 -23.10 -10.47 40.90
N ILE A 209 -23.00 -9.81 39.73
CA ILE A 209 -22.74 -8.36 39.64
C ILE A 209 -23.78 -7.55 40.44
N LEU A 210 -25.05 -7.94 40.35
CA LEU A 210 -26.12 -7.29 41.09
C LEU A 210 -26.00 -7.54 42.61
N SER A 211 -25.54 -8.72 43.03
CA SER A 211 -25.34 -9.03 44.44
C SER A 211 -24.20 -8.22 45.08
N VAL A 212 -23.15 -7.90 44.30
CA VAL A 212 -21.97 -7.15 44.78
C VAL A 212 -21.95 -5.68 44.34
N TYR A 213 -23.04 -5.18 43.77
CA TYR A 213 -23.17 -3.89 43.08
C TYR A 213 -22.50 -2.71 43.83
N ASP A 214 -22.82 -2.51 45.11
CA ASP A 214 -22.30 -1.40 45.91
C ASP A 214 -20.81 -1.54 46.28
N SER A 215 -20.27 -2.77 46.22
CA SER A 215 -18.89 -3.08 46.59
C SER A 215 -17.92 -3.11 45.40
N ILE A 216 -18.41 -2.99 44.16
CA ILE A 216 -17.60 -3.10 42.94
C ILE A 216 -16.35 -2.20 42.96
N PRO A 217 -16.41 -0.91 43.34
CA PRO A 217 -15.22 -0.04 43.39
C PRO A 217 -14.15 -0.48 44.39
N SER A 218 -14.51 -1.31 45.38
CA SER A 218 -13.59 -1.84 46.40
C SER A 218 -12.98 -3.21 46.04
N LEU A 219 -13.46 -3.83 44.95
CA LEU A 219 -12.94 -5.12 44.48
C LEU A 219 -11.54 -4.97 43.86
N ASP A 220 -10.86 -6.10 43.72
CA ASP A 220 -9.57 -6.19 43.05
C ASP A 220 -9.67 -5.76 41.57
N GLU A 221 -8.61 -5.11 41.07
CA GLU A 221 -8.52 -4.57 39.71
C GLU A 221 -8.86 -5.61 38.62
N ALA A 222 -8.35 -6.85 38.74
CA ALA A 222 -8.59 -7.87 37.73
C ALA A 222 -10.07 -8.30 37.65
N LEU A 223 -10.76 -8.27 38.80
CA LEU A 223 -12.19 -8.57 38.88
C LEU A 223 -13.01 -7.40 38.33
N GLN A 224 -12.65 -6.14 38.65
CA GLN A 224 -13.28 -4.95 38.08
C GLN A 224 -13.22 -4.93 36.56
N MET A 225 -12.05 -5.23 35.98
CA MET A 225 -11.86 -5.32 34.53
C MET A 225 -12.76 -6.38 33.90
N SER A 226 -12.84 -7.56 34.54
CA SER A 226 -13.69 -8.66 34.06
C SER A 226 -15.18 -8.27 34.14
N ILE A 227 -15.60 -7.54 35.18
CA ILE A 227 -16.97 -7.02 35.32
C ILE A 227 -17.29 -6.00 34.22
N ILE A 228 -16.37 -5.08 33.88
CA ILE A 228 -16.57 -4.12 32.78
C ILE A 228 -16.81 -4.85 31.46
N GLU A 229 -16.03 -5.90 31.17
CA GLU A 229 -16.20 -6.72 29.96
C GLU A 229 -17.58 -7.39 29.92
N VAL A 230 -18.05 -7.95 31.03
CA VAL A 230 -19.38 -8.56 31.12
C VAL A 230 -20.49 -7.53 30.96
N ILE A 231 -20.37 -6.36 31.58
CA ILE A 231 -21.33 -5.25 31.42
C ILE A 231 -21.44 -4.85 29.94
N ARG A 232 -20.31 -4.79 29.23
CA ARG A 232 -20.29 -4.48 27.79
C ARG A 232 -20.98 -5.58 26.98
N ALA A 233 -20.79 -6.85 27.33
CA ALA A 233 -21.42 -7.97 26.65
C ALA A 233 -22.93 -8.05 26.92
N ASP A 234 -23.37 -7.89 28.18
CA ASP A 234 -24.78 -7.94 28.58
C ASP A 234 -25.60 -6.81 27.92
N CYS A 235 -25.05 -5.59 27.90
CA CYS A 235 -25.71 -4.45 27.25
C CYS A 235 -25.92 -4.60 25.73
N LYS A 236 -25.26 -5.57 25.07
CA LYS A 236 -25.52 -5.90 23.66
C LYS A 236 -26.78 -6.76 23.49
N LEU A 237 -27.13 -7.56 24.49
CA LEU A 237 -28.20 -8.56 24.41
C LEU A 237 -29.54 -8.06 24.96
N ASP A 238 -29.55 -7.39 26.13
CA ASP A 238 -30.77 -6.80 26.72
C ASP A 238 -30.47 -5.65 27.70
N SER A 239 -31.38 -4.67 27.85
CA SER A 239 -31.07 -3.31 28.36
C SER A 239 -31.69 -2.95 29.74
N SER A 240 -32.30 -3.89 30.45
CA SER A 240 -33.00 -3.59 31.72
C SER A 240 -32.08 -3.07 32.83
N HIS A 241 -30.82 -3.49 32.86
CA HIS A 241 -29.83 -3.09 33.87
C HIS A 241 -28.95 -1.90 33.49
N ARG A 242 -29.13 -1.33 32.28
CA ARG A 242 -28.25 -0.27 31.72
C ARG A 242 -28.07 0.93 32.64
N ALA A 243 -29.13 1.39 33.30
CA ALA A 243 -29.07 2.53 34.22
C ALA A 243 -28.16 2.26 35.43
N ARG A 244 -28.20 1.03 35.96
CA ARG A 244 -27.33 0.60 37.08
C ARG A 244 -25.88 0.51 36.61
N TYR A 245 -25.63 -0.04 35.42
CA TYR A 245 -24.28 -0.12 34.86
C TYR A 245 -23.65 1.25 34.59
N ILE A 246 -24.41 2.21 34.07
CA ILE A 246 -23.91 3.58 33.88
C ILE A 246 -23.44 4.17 35.22
N ARG A 247 -24.20 3.97 36.30
CA ARG A 247 -23.80 4.43 37.64
C ARG A 247 -22.52 3.76 38.13
N VAL A 248 -22.37 2.45 37.97
CA VAL A 248 -21.12 1.74 38.31
C VAL A 248 -19.95 2.29 37.51
N MET A 249 -20.13 2.55 36.21
CA MET A 249 -19.06 3.12 35.39
C MET A 249 -18.61 4.49 35.92
N PHE A 250 -19.53 5.36 36.36
CA PHE A 250 -19.18 6.63 37.00
C PHE A 250 -18.39 6.45 38.30
N GLU A 251 -18.74 5.47 39.12
CA GLU A 251 -18.00 5.16 40.35
C GLU A 251 -16.59 4.63 40.03
N LEU A 252 -16.44 3.80 38.98
CA LEU A 252 -15.16 3.27 38.52
C LEU A 252 -14.22 4.34 37.92
N LEU A 253 -14.73 5.46 37.42
CA LEU A 253 -13.88 6.58 36.98
C LEU A 253 -13.05 7.19 38.12
N ASN A 254 -13.45 6.98 39.38
CA ASN A 254 -12.75 7.52 40.55
C ASN A 254 -11.75 6.55 41.19
N VAL A 255 -11.66 5.31 40.71
CA VAL A 255 -10.76 4.26 41.24
C VAL A 255 -9.29 4.60 40.97
N PRO A 256 -8.33 4.27 41.86
CA PRO A 256 -6.92 4.62 41.66
C PRO A 256 -6.29 4.03 40.40
N SER A 257 -6.67 2.81 39.97
CA SER A 257 -6.11 2.16 38.77
C SER A 257 -6.45 2.93 37.48
N TYR A 258 -5.42 3.22 36.68
CA TYR A 258 -5.56 3.87 35.37
C TYR A 258 -6.15 2.94 34.30
N ALA A 259 -5.85 1.63 34.35
CA ALA A 259 -6.40 0.66 33.42
C ALA A 259 -7.93 0.54 33.57
N VAL A 260 -8.41 0.46 34.81
CA VAL A 260 -9.86 0.44 35.12
C VAL A 260 -10.54 1.73 34.68
N LYS A 261 -9.92 2.89 34.95
CA LYS A 261 -10.44 4.20 34.50
C LYS A 261 -10.58 4.29 32.99
N TYR A 262 -9.56 3.83 32.25
CA TYR A 262 -9.56 3.85 30.78
C TYR A 262 -10.69 2.98 30.21
N GLU A 263 -10.83 1.74 30.70
CA GLU A 263 -11.89 0.84 30.25
C GLU A 263 -13.28 1.31 30.70
N ALA A 264 -13.40 1.87 31.91
CA ALA A 264 -14.66 2.43 32.40
C ALA A 264 -15.08 3.65 31.57
N ALA A 265 -14.17 4.57 31.23
CA ALA A 265 -14.46 5.72 30.37
C ALA A 265 -14.86 5.30 28.95
N THR A 266 -14.15 4.31 28.40
CA THR A 266 -14.44 3.73 27.08
C THR A 266 -15.80 3.02 27.06
N THR A 267 -16.12 2.28 28.11
CA THR A 267 -17.40 1.58 28.22
C THR A 267 -18.53 2.56 28.48
N LEU A 268 -18.34 3.57 29.32
CA LEU A 268 -19.34 4.60 29.62
C LEU A 268 -19.82 5.34 28.35
N THR A 269 -18.88 5.73 27.49
CA THR A 269 -19.20 6.40 26.21
C THR A 269 -19.85 5.49 25.18
N THR A 270 -19.71 4.17 25.35
CA THR A 270 -20.46 3.17 24.56
C THR A 270 -21.88 2.98 25.11
N LEU A 271 -22.04 3.02 26.44
CA LEU A 271 -23.32 2.84 27.13
C LEU A 271 -24.22 4.08 27.10
N THR A 272 -23.68 5.29 26.97
CA THR A 272 -24.51 6.50 26.94
C THR A 272 -23.86 7.61 26.14
N GLN A 273 -24.70 8.35 25.42
CA GLN A 273 -24.32 9.55 24.67
C GLN A 273 -24.67 10.84 25.41
N ASN A 274 -25.00 10.75 26.70
CA ASN A 274 -25.28 11.94 27.50
C ASN A 274 -24.03 12.84 27.58
N PRO A 275 -24.12 14.14 27.24
CA PRO A 275 -23.00 15.08 27.33
C PRO A 275 -22.28 15.09 28.68
N ALA A 276 -22.99 14.90 29.79
CA ALA A 276 -22.38 14.84 31.12
C ALA A 276 -21.46 13.61 31.29
N ALA A 277 -21.86 12.47 30.76
CA ALA A 277 -21.08 11.23 30.79
C ALA A 277 -19.87 11.32 29.86
N VAL A 278 -20.06 11.87 28.66
CA VAL A 278 -18.98 12.13 27.69
C VAL A 278 -17.93 13.08 28.29
N LYS A 279 -18.37 14.17 28.94
CA LYS A 279 -17.46 15.12 29.61
C LYS A 279 -16.71 14.48 30.78
N ALA A 280 -17.39 13.67 31.59
CA ALA A 280 -16.75 12.96 32.70
C ALA A 280 -15.71 11.93 32.21
N ALA A 281 -16.03 11.18 31.15
CA ALA A 281 -15.10 10.26 30.51
C ALA A 281 -13.88 11.00 29.93
N ALA A 282 -14.09 12.09 29.19
CA ALA A 282 -13.01 12.90 28.64
C ALA A 282 -12.11 13.51 29.74
N SER A 283 -12.69 14.04 30.82
CA SER A 283 -11.94 14.55 31.97
C SER A 283 -11.11 13.45 32.64
N SER A 284 -11.63 12.23 32.76
CA SER A 284 -10.88 11.09 33.27
C SER A 284 -9.70 10.71 32.35
N LEU A 285 -9.91 10.68 31.03
CA LEU A 285 -8.85 10.41 30.05
C LEU A 285 -7.74 11.48 30.10
N ILE A 286 -8.09 12.76 30.20
CA ILE A 286 -7.12 13.85 30.35
C ILE A 286 -6.31 13.69 31.65
N ASN A 287 -6.96 13.33 32.75
CA ASN A 287 -6.27 13.05 34.02
C ASN A 287 -5.27 11.87 33.92
N ILE A 288 -5.58 10.84 33.13
CA ILE A 288 -4.65 9.74 32.84
C ILE A 288 -3.44 10.31 32.08
N ILE A 289 -3.66 11.08 31.00
CA ILE A 289 -2.57 11.63 30.18
C ILE A 289 -1.60 12.49 31.01
N ILE A 290 -2.11 13.28 31.96
CA ILE A 290 -1.29 14.15 32.81
C ILE A 290 -0.48 13.35 33.83
N LYS A 291 -1.05 12.30 34.42
CA LYS A 291 -0.43 11.56 35.54
C LYS A 291 0.42 10.37 35.11
N GLU A 292 0.11 9.74 33.97
CA GLU A 292 0.87 8.59 33.50
C GLU A 292 2.31 9.00 33.14
N SER A 293 3.27 8.11 33.36
CA SER A 293 4.66 8.34 32.95
C SER A 293 4.97 7.83 31.55
N ASP A 294 4.30 6.77 31.09
CA ASP A 294 4.56 6.13 29.80
C ASP A 294 3.99 6.96 28.63
N ASN A 295 4.86 7.36 27.71
CA ASN A 295 4.50 8.15 26.54
C ASN A 295 3.60 7.38 25.56
N ASN A 296 3.78 6.06 25.43
CA ASN A 296 2.95 5.25 24.52
C ASN A 296 1.50 5.23 24.99
N VAL A 297 1.29 5.07 26.29
CA VAL A 297 -0.04 5.13 26.90
C VAL A 297 -0.67 6.51 26.68
N LYS A 298 0.09 7.60 26.85
CA LYS A 298 -0.41 8.95 26.57
C LYS A 298 -0.90 9.13 25.14
N ILE A 299 -0.15 8.62 24.15
CA ILE A 299 -0.54 8.71 22.74
C ILE A 299 -1.84 7.93 22.49
N ILE A 300 -1.93 6.68 22.99
CA ILE A 300 -3.15 5.85 22.86
C ILE A 300 -4.37 6.56 23.48
N VAL A 301 -4.20 7.15 24.66
CA VAL A 301 -5.29 7.87 25.34
C VAL A 301 -5.64 9.17 24.62
N LEU A 302 -4.66 9.89 24.05
CA LEU A 302 -4.90 11.07 23.22
C LEU A 302 -5.64 10.74 21.93
N ASP A 303 -5.30 9.65 21.24
CA ASP A 303 -6.02 9.19 20.05
C ASP A 303 -7.48 8.82 20.38
N ARG A 304 -7.70 8.25 21.57
CA ARG A 304 -9.05 7.97 22.05
C ARG A 304 -9.83 9.24 22.36
N LEU A 305 -9.19 10.24 22.96
CA LEU A 305 -9.79 11.55 23.22
C LEU A 305 -10.13 12.28 21.90
N ASP A 306 -9.25 12.19 20.91
CA ASP A 306 -9.42 12.71 19.54
C ASP A 306 -10.65 12.06 18.88
N SER A 307 -10.74 10.72 18.95
CA SER A 307 -11.89 9.95 18.46
C SER A 307 -13.20 10.34 19.15
N LEU A 308 -13.15 10.64 20.46
CA LEU A 308 -14.32 11.07 21.22
C LEU A 308 -14.77 12.48 20.82
N ARG A 309 -13.83 13.40 20.56
CA ARG A 309 -14.11 14.74 20.03
C ARG A 309 -14.79 14.66 18.66
N GLU A 310 -14.25 13.86 17.75
CA GLU A 310 -14.80 13.70 16.40
C GLU A 310 -16.26 13.22 16.42
N ARG A 311 -16.61 12.34 17.36
CA ARG A 311 -17.98 11.82 17.50
C ARG A 311 -18.96 12.78 18.16
N HIS A 312 -18.51 13.62 19.09
CA HIS A 312 -19.39 14.46 19.92
C HIS A 312 -19.24 15.97 19.68
N GLY A 313 -18.50 16.36 18.64
CA GLY A 313 -18.32 17.75 18.22
C GLY A 313 -17.93 18.66 19.39
N HIS A 314 -18.70 19.72 19.59
CA HIS A 314 -18.41 20.82 20.51
C HIS A 314 -18.68 20.55 22.00
N VAL A 315 -19.12 19.35 22.37
CA VAL A 315 -19.41 19.02 23.79
C VAL A 315 -18.16 19.11 24.67
N LEU A 316 -16.98 18.86 24.10
CA LEU A 316 -15.71 18.83 24.83
C LEU A 316 -15.01 20.20 24.90
N ASP A 317 -15.51 21.24 24.24
CA ASP A 317 -14.83 22.54 24.10
C ASP A 317 -14.52 23.19 25.47
N GLY A 318 -15.34 22.91 26.49
CA GLY A 318 -15.12 23.38 27.86
C GLY A 318 -13.95 22.72 28.61
N LEU A 319 -13.33 21.67 28.05
CA LEU A 319 -12.17 20.98 28.63
C LEU A 319 -10.85 21.38 27.94
N ILE A 320 -10.87 22.35 27.02
CA ILE A 320 -9.68 22.75 26.24
C ILE A 320 -8.49 23.14 27.12
N MET A 321 -8.74 23.83 28.24
CA MET A 321 -7.71 24.25 29.18
C MET A 321 -7.08 23.07 29.93
N ASP A 322 -7.84 22.00 30.18
CA ASP A 322 -7.33 20.79 30.79
C ASP A 322 -6.43 20.02 29.81
N VAL A 323 -6.81 19.97 28.52
CA VAL A 323 -5.97 19.39 27.45
C VAL A 323 -4.66 20.16 27.30
N LEU A 324 -4.68 21.50 27.40
CA LEU A 324 -3.47 22.32 27.35
C LEU A 324 -2.46 22.02 28.47
N GLN A 325 -2.90 21.45 29.60
CA GLN A 325 -1.98 21.03 30.67
C GLN A 325 -1.08 19.85 30.25
N VAL A 326 -1.49 19.08 29.24
CA VAL A 326 -0.69 17.98 28.66
C VAL A 326 0.63 18.48 28.06
N LEU A 327 0.73 19.76 27.69
CA LEU A 327 1.97 20.37 27.18
C LEU A 327 3.12 20.39 28.20
N SER A 328 2.82 20.10 29.47
CA SER A 328 3.84 19.86 30.50
C SER A 328 4.65 18.57 30.29
N SER A 329 4.18 17.62 29.47
CA SER A 329 4.92 16.41 29.10
C SER A 329 6.26 16.77 28.46
N ALA A 330 7.32 15.98 28.68
CA ALA A 330 8.63 16.19 28.06
C ALA A 330 8.66 15.79 26.57
N ASP A 331 7.83 14.82 26.18
CA ASP A 331 7.81 14.22 24.85
C ASP A 331 7.19 15.13 23.78
N MET A 332 7.84 15.21 22.62
CA MET A 332 7.42 16.09 21.52
C MET A 332 6.23 15.56 20.72
N ASP A 333 6.08 14.25 20.59
CA ASP A 333 4.97 13.65 19.83
C ASP A 333 3.67 13.78 20.61
N VAL A 334 3.72 13.56 21.93
CA VAL A 334 2.61 13.85 22.85
C VAL A 334 2.18 15.31 22.75
N ARG A 335 3.14 16.26 22.77
CA ARG A 335 2.85 17.70 22.62
C ARG A 335 2.22 18.04 21.26
N ARG A 336 2.76 17.48 20.17
CA ARG A 336 2.25 17.71 18.81
C ARG A 336 0.81 17.22 18.65
N LYS A 337 0.52 16.02 19.14
CA LYS A 337 -0.84 15.46 19.12
C LYS A 337 -1.79 16.29 19.99
N ALA A 338 -1.37 16.65 21.22
CA ALA A 338 -2.18 17.50 22.10
C ALA A 338 -2.50 18.87 21.48
N ILE A 339 -1.51 19.53 20.86
CA ILE A 339 -1.71 20.80 20.15
C ILE A 339 -2.68 20.63 18.97
N SER A 340 -2.54 19.56 18.18
CA SER A 340 -3.46 19.28 17.07
C SER A 340 -4.91 19.17 17.56
N ILE A 341 -5.13 18.47 18.69
CA ILE A 341 -6.45 18.36 19.31
C ILE A 341 -6.93 19.73 19.79
N VAL A 342 -6.09 20.51 20.48
CA VAL A 342 -6.47 21.85 20.94
C VAL A 342 -6.87 22.76 19.79
N LEU A 343 -6.08 22.84 18.70
CA LEU A 343 -6.36 23.70 17.55
C LEU A 343 -7.71 23.38 16.87
N SER A 344 -8.12 22.11 16.90
CA SER A 344 -9.43 21.69 16.41
C SER A 344 -10.59 22.10 17.33
N MET A 345 -10.36 22.14 18.64
CA MET A 345 -11.34 22.55 19.68
C MET A 345 -11.40 24.06 19.86
N THR A 346 -10.47 24.82 19.27
CA THR A 346 -10.45 26.28 19.36
C THR A 346 -11.59 26.90 18.58
N THR A 347 -12.40 27.70 19.27
CA THR A 347 -13.54 28.49 18.80
C THR A 347 -13.35 29.97 19.13
N SER A 348 -14.17 30.86 18.58
CA SER A 348 -14.08 32.31 18.88
C SER A 348 -14.30 32.64 20.36
N ARG A 349 -14.86 31.72 21.16
CA ARG A 349 -15.13 31.94 22.59
C ARG A 349 -13.93 31.63 23.50
N ASN A 350 -13.09 30.67 23.13
CA ASN A 350 -11.99 30.17 23.98
C ASN A 350 -10.60 30.55 23.44
N VAL A 351 -10.54 31.14 22.24
CA VAL A 351 -9.30 31.42 21.54
C VAL A 351 -8.37 32.38 22.30
N GLU A 352 -8.92 33.35 23.03
CA GLU A 352 -8.10 34.28 23.83
C GLU A 352 -7.33 33.54 24.94
N ASP A 353 -8.00 32.66 25.67
CA ASP A 353 -7.40 31.86 26.75
C ASP A 353 -6.33 30.90 26.20
N VAL A 354 -6.61 30.25 25.07
CA VAL A 354 -5.67 29.34 24.39
C VAL A 354 -4.40 30.09 23.98
N VAL A 355 -4.54 31.23 23.30
CA VAL A 355 -3.39 32.01 22.84
C VAL A 355 -2.62 32.60 24.02
N LEU A 356 -3.29 33.07 25.06
CA LEU A 356 -2.63 33.56 26.28
C LEU A 356 -1.78 32.45 26.93
N PHE A 357 -2.31 31.23 27.01
CA PHE A 357 -1.56 30.07 27.51
C PHE A 357 -0.35 29.75 26.63
N LEU A 358 -0.53 29.68 25.30
CA LEU A 358 0.56 29.40 24.35
C LEU A 358 1.64 30.48 24.40
N LYS A 359 1.28 31.77 24.53
CA LYS A 359 2.22 32.88 24.73
C LYS A 359 3.04 32.70 26.01
N LYS A 360 2.40 32.32 27.11
CA LYS A 360 3.09 32.04 28.38
C LYS A 360 4.04 30.84 28.26
N GLN A 361 3.64 29.78 27.56
CA GLN A 361 4.54 28.64 27.29
C GLN A 361 5.73 29.05 26.42
N LEU A 362 5.50 29.85 25.39
CA LEU A 362 6.56 30.36 24.51
C LEU A 362 7.57 31.21 25.29
N GLN A 363 7.12 32.08 26.19
CA GLN A 363 8.00 32.85 27.09
C GLN A 363 8.82 31.93 28.02
N ARG A 364 8.20 30.90 28.61
CA ARG A 364 8.93 29.93 29.45
C ARG A 364 10.05 29.21 28.69
N THR A 365 9.89 28.98 27.39
CA THR A 365 10.98 28.38 26.60
C THR A 365 12.23 29.27 26.49
N GLN A 366 12.13 30.57 26.78
CA GLN A 366 13.30 31.47 26.85
C GLN A 366 14.00 31.37 28.21
N GLU A 367 13.23 31.16 29.29
CA GLU A 367 13.73 31.13 30.67
C GLU A 367 14.27 29.76 31.09
N THR A 368 13.69 28.68 30.56
CA THR A 368 14.01 27.29 30.95
C THR A 368 14.67 26.52 29.81
N GLU A 369 15.78 25.85 30.09
CA GLU A 369 16.42 24.92 29.16
C GLU A 369 15.59 23.64 29.05
N PHE A 370 14.78 23.54 28.00
CA PHE A 370 14.09 22.31 27.62
C PHE A 370 14.96 21.47 26.69
N GLU A 371 14.91 20.15 26.87
CA GLU A 371 15.39 19.21 25.84
C GLU A 371 14.55 19.44 24.55
N LYS A 372 15.22 19.64 23.41
CA LYS A 372 14.60 20.06 22.14
C LYS A 372 13.81 21.39 22.18
N ALA A 373 14.24 22.36 23.00
CA ALA A 373 13.62 23.69 23.07
C ALA A 373 13.35 24.37 21.69
N PRO A 374 14.25 24.29 20.69
CA PRO A 374 13.99 24.90 19.38
C PRO A 374 12.79 24.29 18.65
N GLU A 375 12.62 22.97 18.71
CA GLU A 375 11.51 22.25 18.06
C GLU A 375 10.18 22.57 18.74
N TYR A 376 10.18 22.64 20.08
CA TYR A 376 9.00 23.04 20.84
C TYR A 376 8.60 24.50 20.59
N ARG A 377 9.57 25.43 20.53
CA ARG A 377 9.34 26.83 20.16
C ARG A 377 8.71 26.94 18.78
N GLN A 378 9.24 26.21 17.80
CA GLN A 378 8.70 26.18 16.45
C GLN A 378 7.24 25.70 16.43
N LEU A 379 6.95 24.60 17.14
CA LEU A 379 5.59 24.07 17.25
C LEU A 379 4.62 25.09 17.88
N LEU A 380 5.03 25.79 18.95
CA LEU A 380 4.21 26.83 19.58
C LEU A 380 3.96 28.03 18.64
N ILE A 381 5.00 28.51 17.95
CA ILE A 381 4.89 29.64 17.00
C ILE A 381 3.95 29.27 15.84
N GLN A 382 4.10 28.07 15.27
CA GLN A 382 3.21 27.58 14.21
C GLN A 382 1.76 27.46 14.69
N SER A 383 1.55 27.00 15.92
CA SER A 383 0.21 26.87 16.51
C SER A 383 -0.45 28.24 16.73
N ILE A 384 0.32 29.21 17.24
CA ILE A 384 -0.12 30.59 17.43
C ILE A 384 -0.43 31.24 16.07
N HIS A 385 0.42 31.00 15.06
CA HIS A 385 0.23 31.47 13.68
C HIS A 385 -1.08 30.95 13.07
N VAL A 386 -1.32 29.64 13.12
CA VAL A 386 -2.56 29.01 12.63
C VAL A 386 -3.79 29.59 13.35
N THR A 387 -3.68 29.79 14.66
CA THR A 387 -4.77 30.35 15.46
C THR A 387 -5.05 31.81 15.10
N ALA A 388 -4.03 32.63 14.92
CA ALA A 388 -4.16 34.05 14.56
C ALA A 388 -4.71 34.26 13.14
N ILE A 389 -4.43 33.34 12.21
CA ILE A 389 -5.05 33.34 10.87
C ILE A 389 -6.53 32.95 10.97
N LYS A 390 -6.85 31.90 11.74
CA LYS A 390 -8.22 31.41 11.90
C LYS A 390 -9.12 32.43 12.63
N PHE A 391 -8.54 33.20 13.55
CA PHE A 391 -9.24 34.19 14.38
C PHE A 391 -8.55 35.55 14.31
N SER A 392 -9.01 36.39 13.39
CA SER A 392 -8.44 37.69 13.07
C SER A 392 -8.38 38.67 14.25
N GLU A 393 -9.30 38.54 15.21
CA GLU A 393 -9.42 39.43 16.39
C GLU A 393 -8.15 39.40 17.27
N ILE A 394 -7.41 38.29 17.27
CA ILE A 394 -6.25 38.09 18.14
C ILE A 394 -4.93 38.51 17.48
N ALA A 395 -4.91 38.66 16.15
CA ALA A 395 -3.68 38.92 15.39
C ALA A 395 -2.90 40.11 15.95
N ALA A 396 -3.58 41.21 16.33
CA ALA A 396 -2.96 42.40 16.91
C ALA A 396 -2.17 42.10 18.21
N SER A 397 -2.69 41.23 19.07
CA SER A 397 -2.08 40.89 20.36
C SER A 397 -0.88 39.94 20.25
N VAL A 398 -0.80 39.20 19.15
CA VAL A 398 0.18 38.13 18.91
C VAL A 398 1.39 38.65 18.14
N VAL A 399 1.16 39.50 17.13
CA VAL A 399 2.20 39.98 16.21
C VAL A 399 3.36 40.62 16.98
N HIS A 400 3.06 41.49 17.95
CA HIS A 400 4.11 42.13 18.75
C HIS A 400 4.95 41.14 19.56
N ALA A 401 4.33 40.10 20.14
CA ALA A 401 5.03 39.09 20.92
C ALA A 401 5.92 38.18 20.04
N LEU A 402 5.50 37.89 18.81
CA LEU A 402 6.28 37.07 17.88
C LEU A 402 7.47 37.84 17.30
N MET A 403 7.35 39.16 17.11
CA MET A 403 8.43 40.00 16.55
C MET A 403 9.70 40.01 17.41
N ASP A 404 9.61 39.76 18.71
CA ASP A 404 10.78 39.66 19.60
C ASP A 404 11.68 38.44 19.26
N PHE A 405 11.17 37.46 18.50
CA PHE A 405 11.92 36.27 18.08
C PHE A 405 12.66 36.45 16.74
N LEU A 406 12.59 37.62 16.11
CA LEU A 406 13.27 37.91 14.82
C LEU A 406 14.79 37.98 14.92
N GLY A 407 15.35 38.25 16.11
CA GLY A 407 16.79 38.43 16.34
C GLY A 407 17.59 37.14 16.53
N ASP A 408 16.93 35.99 16.68
CA ASP A 408 17.60 34.72 16.98
C ASP A 408 18.15 34.06 15.69
N SER A 409 19.49 33.96 15.59
CA SER A 409 20.17 33.51 14.37
C SER A 409 20.03 32.02 14.10
N ASN A 410 19.82 31.21 15.14
CA ASN A 410 19.79 29.75 15.05
C ASN A 410 18.36 29.19 14.96
N ASN A 411 17.35 30.05 14.88
CA ASN A 411 15.96 29.65 15.02
C ASN A 411 15.25 29.61 13.64
N PRO A 412 14.91 28.43 13.09
CA PRO A 412 14.08 28.35 11.88
C PRO A 412 12.72 29.03 12.05
N SER A 413 12.24 29.15 13.30
CA SER A 413 10.98 29.84 13.61
C SER A 413 11.00 31.33 13.26
N ALA A 414 12.16 31.99 13.16
CA ALA A 414 12.22 33.40 12.76
C ALA A 414 11.71 33.61 11.32
N LEU A 415 11.87 32.62 10.44
CA LEU A 415 11.32 32.66 9.08
C LEU A 415 9.80 32.55 9.08
N ASP A 416 9.27 31.63 9.91
CA ASP A 416 7.82 31.45 10.09
C ASP A 416 7.19 32.74 10.66
N VAL A 417 7.88 33.41 11.60
CA VAL A 417 7.44 34.72 12.12
C VAL A 417 7.42 35.79 11.03
N VAL A 418 8.47 35.91 10.21
CA VAL A 418 8.47 36.91 9.12
C VAL A 418 7.38 36.63 8.10
N ALA A 419 7.17 35.37 7.72
CA ALA A 419 6.09 34.98 6.83
C ALA A 419 4.71 35.37 7.40
N PHE A 420 4.49 35.13 8.70
CA PHE A 420 3.29 35.57 9.40
C PHE A 420 3.11 37.08 9.40
N VAL A 421 4.14 37.83 9.78
CA VAL A 421 4.09 39.31 9.80
C VAL A 421 3.76 39.83 8.41
N ARG A 422 4.35 39.24 7.35
CA ARG A 422 4.08 39.60 5.96
C ARG A 422 2.62 39.38 5.57
N GLU A 423 2.01 38.28 6.02
CA GLU A 423 0.59 37.97 5.78
C GLU A 423 -0.34 38.91 6.57
N VAL A 424 -0.06 39.16 7.86
CA VAL A 424 -0.83 40.06 8.71
C VAL A 424 -0.86 41.48 8.16
N VAL A 425 0.29 42.00 7.72
CA VAL A 425 0.41 43.36 7.19
C VAL A 425 -0.45 43.54 5.95
N GLU A 426 -0.58 42.52 5.10
CA GLU A 426 -1.47 42.58 3.94
C GLU A 426 -2.94 42.51 4.35
N LYS A 427 -3.32 41.55 5.20
CA LYS A 427 -4.71 41.32 5.64
C LYS A 427 -5.28 42.44 6.52
N PHE A 428 -4.45 43.10 7.32
CA PHE A 428 -4.88 44.07 8.32
C PHE A 428 -4.24 45.45 8.10
N PRO A 429 -4.84 46.31 7.25
CA PRO A 429 -4.32 47.65 6.95
C PRO A 429 -4.11 48.54 8.17
N HIS A 430 -4.95 48.40 9.21
CA HIS A 430 -4.90 49.22 10.42
C HIS A 430 -3.68 48.94 11.31
N LEU A 431 -3.04 47.76 11.20
CA LEU A 431 -1.85 47.41 11.98
C LEU A 431 -0.53 47.81 11.29
N ARG A 432 -0.58 48.20 10.01
CA ARG A 432 0.62 48.42 9.17
C ARG A 432 1.60 49.38 9.81
N ALA A 433 1.14 50.57 10.23
CA ALA A 433 2.00 51.61 10.80
C ALA A 433 2.73 51.15 12.08
N ASN A 434 2.02 50.43 12.97
CA ASN A 434 2.62 49.92 14.21
C ASN A 434 3.65 48.82 13.92
N VAL A 435 3.36 47.93 12.96
CA VAL A 435 4.26 46.83 12.60
C VAL A 435 5.50 47.34 11.87
N THR A 436 5.36 48.26 10.91
CA THR A 436 6.50 48.84 10.18
C THR A 436 7.43 49.60 11.11
N MET A 437 6.89 50.43 12.00
CA MET A 437 7.70 51.15 13.00
C MET A 437 8.47 50.18 13.91
N ARG A 438 7.81 49.13 14.40
CA ARG A 438 8.47 48.14 15.24
C ARG A 438 9.53 47.32 14.49
N LEU A 439 9.31 47.03 13.21
CA LEU A 439 10.31 46.38 12.35
C LEU A 439 11.55 47.27 12.15
N ILE A 440 11.35 48.58 11.96
CA ILE A 440 12.44 49.57 11.84
C ILE A 440 13.31 49.58 13.11
N GLU A 441 12.70 49.62 14.30
CA GLU A 441 13.42 49.58 15.59
C GLU A 441 14.26 48.30 15.76
N LYS A 442 13.78 47.17 15.23
CA LYS A 442 14.39 45.85 15.41
C LYS A 442 15.42 45.47 14.35
N LEU A 443 15.67 46.31 13.34
CA LEU A 443 16.63 46.02 12.27
C LEU A 443 18.05 45.69 12.77
N ASN A 444 18.49 46.31 13.87
CA ASN A 444 19.81 46.09 14.46
C ASN A 444 19.96 44.73 15.17
N GLU A 445 18.85 44.08 15.55
CA GLU A 445 18.86 42.81 16.26
C GLU A 445 18.86 41.60 15.31
N ILE A 446 18.49 41.79 14.04
CA ILE A 446 18.39 40.72 13.05
C ILE A 446 19.79 40.28 12.62
N LYS A 447 20.05 38.97 12.64
CA LYS A 447 21.32 38.37 12.23
C LYS A 447 21.22 37.47 10.98
N SER A 448 20.02 37.02 10.64
CA SER A 448 19.78 36.09 9.53
C SER A 448 19.45 36.83 8.24
N GLY A 449 20.19 36.55 7.15
CA GLY A 449 19.94 37.14 5.83
C GLY A 449 18.55 36.83 5.27
N LYS A 450 18.05 35.61 5.50
CA LYS A 450 16.69 35.21 5.08
C LYS A 450 15.59 36.03 5.76
N VAL A 451 15.75 36.34 7.05
CA VAL A 451 14.85 37.21 7.82
C VAL A 451 14.92 38.64 7.31
N PHE A 452 16.12 39.17 7.07
CA PHE A 452 16.33 40.49 6.47
C PHE A 452 15.59 40.66 5.15
N ARG A 453 15.64 39.68 4.25
CA ARG A 453 14.94 39.75 2.95
C ARG A 453 13.44 40.00 3.11
N GLY A 454 12.80 39.28 4.04
CA GLY A 454 11.37 39.46 4.28
C GLY A 454 11.04 40.77 4.98
N VAL A 455 11.85 41.21 5.93
CA VAL A 455 11.66 42.51 6.60
C VAL A 455 11.86 43.67 5.63
N LEU A 456 12.93 43.67 4.83
CA LEU A 456 13.21 44.71 3.82
C LEU A 456 12.10 44.78 2.77
N TRP A 457 11.55 43.63 2.36
CA TRP A 457 10.39 43.59 1.47
C TRP A 457 9.17 44.28 2.11
N ILE A 458 8.83 43.96 3.37
CA ILE A 458 7.71 44.59 4.08
C ILE A 458 7.89 46.11 4.17
N LEU A 459 9.10 46.57 4.53
CA LEU A 459 9.40 48.00 4.64
C LEU A 459 9.29 48.70 3.27
N GLY A 460 9.80 48.10 2.20
CA GLY A 460 9.67 48.64 0.84
C GLY A 460 8.21 48.73 0.35
N GLU A 461 7.35 47.79 0.76
CA GLU A 461 6.00 47.66 0.23
C GLU A 461 4.91 48.38 1.02
N TYR A 462 5.10 48.61 2.32
CA TYR A 462 4.04 49.15 3.19
C TYR A 462 4.39 50.46 3.87
N ILE A 463 5.63 50.95 3.77
CA ILE A 463 5.94 52.32 4.19
C ILE A 463 5.35 53.31 3.17
N GLU A 464 4.56 54.24 3.68
CA GLU A 464 3.81 55.18 2.87
C GLU A 464 4.00 56.65 3.26
N SER A 465 4.42 56.93 4.49
CA SER A 465 4.62 58.31 4.97
C SER A 465 6.04 58.79 4.65
N PRO A 466 6.23 60.01 4.11
CA PRO A 466 7.56 60.58 3.88
C PRO A 466 8.45 60.62 5.14
N SER A 467 7.86 60.81 6.33
CA SER A 467 8.58 60.80 7.61
C SER A 467 9.11 59.41 7.96
N GLU A 468 8.29 58.38 7.77
CA GLU A 468 8.66 56.99 8.03
C GLU A 468 9.72 56.49 7.04
N ILE A 469 9.66 56.93 5.77
CA ILE A 469 10.69 56.62 4.77
C ILE A 469 12.05 57.14 5.21
N GLN A 470 12.11 58.37 5.71
CA GLN A 470 13.36 58.97 6.20
C GLN A 470 13.89 58.22 7.43
N THR A 471 13.03 57.85 8.39
CA THR A 471 13.43 57.05 9.56
C THR A 471 13.93 55.66 9.16
N ALA A 472 13.25 54.98 8.25
CA ALA A 472 13.67 53.68 7.73
C ALA A 472 15.04 53.78 7.03
N MET A 473 15.26 54.83 6.24
CA MET A 473 16.54 55.07 5.57
C MET A 473 17.68 55.29 6.57
N GLN A 474 17.44 56.04 7.65
CA GLN A 474 18.41 56.26 8.72
C GLN A 474 18.78 54.96 9.45
N GLU A 475 17.81 54.10 9.77
CA GLU A 475 18.12 52.81 10.41
C GLU A 475 18.81 51.84 9.45
N ILE A 476 18.40 51.76 8.18
CA ILE A 476 19.10 50.97 7.15
C ILE A 476 20.57 51.43 7.04
N ARG A 477 20.81 52.74 7.10
CA ARG A 477 22.17 53.32 7.10
C ARG A 477 23.00 52.85 8.29
N LYS A 478 22.41 52.80 9.50
CA LYS A 478 23.09 52.31 10.72
C LYS A 478 23.44 50.83 10.60
N VAL A 479 22.56 50.01 10.02
CA VAL A 479 22.72 48.56 9.89
C VAL A 479 23.77 48.20 8.82
N ILE A 480 24.03 49.09 7.86
CA ILE A 480 25.12 48.95 6.87
C ILE A 480 26.46 49.49 7.42
N GLY A 481 26.43 50.50 8.29
CA GLY A 481 27.65 51.19 8.78
C GLY A 481 28.25 52.13 7.72
N GLU A 482 29.48 52.62 7.89
CA GLU A 482 30.08 53.63 7.01
C GLU A 482 30.14 53.24 5.51
N ILE A 483 29.88 54.20 4.62
CA ILE A 483 29.87 54.05 3.15
C ILE A 483 30.75 55.16 2.55
N PRO A 484 31.57 54.90 1.51
CA PRO A 484 31.72 53.64 0.76
C PRO A 484 32.33 52.49 1.58
N ILE A 485 31.68 51.33 1.54
CA ILE A 485 32.03 50.14 2.33
C ILE A 485 33.47 49.70 2.01
N LEU A 486 33.85 49.69 0.72
CA LEU A 486 35.19 49.30 0.28
C LEU A 486 36.28 50.19 0.87
N ALA A 487 36.07 51.51 0.90
CA ALA A 487 37.02 52.47 1.45
C ALA A 487 37.14 52.32 2.98
N SER A 488 36.04 52.04 3.65
CA SER A 488 36.00 51.79 5.09
C SER A 488 36.74 50.49 5.46
N GLU A 489 36.55 49.40 4.69
CA GLU A 489 37.31 48.14 4.88
C GLU A 489 38.80 48.29 4.55
N GLN A 490 39.13 49.06 3.51
CA GLN A 490 40.53 49.34 3.16
C GLN A 490 41.22 50.12 4.29
N LYS A 491 40.55 51.13 4.86
CA LYS A 491 41.07 51.89 6.00
C LYS A 491 41.29 50.99 7.23
N LEU A 492 40.34 50.10 7.52
CA LEU A 492 40.49 49.10 8.59
C LEU A 492 41.68 48.16 8.37
N LEU A 493 41.97 47.79 7.11
CA LEU A 493 43.14 46.99 6.76
C LEU A 493 44.45 47.75 6.94
N ASP A 494 44.46 49.03 6.57
CA ASP A 494 45.61 49.92 6.70
C ASP A 494 45.91 50.26 8.18
N ASP A 495 44.88 50.27 9.03
CA ASP A 495 44.97 50.50 10.48
C ASP A 495 45.46 49.26 11.27
N VAL A 496 45.54 48.06 10.64
CA VAL A 496 46.13 46.86 11.27
C VAL A 496 47.66 47.02 11.27
N PRO A 497 48.32 47.16 12.45
CA PRO A 497 49.75 47.41 12.49
C PRO A 497 50.54 46.30 11.81
N ALA A 498 51.46 46.69 10.93
CA ALA A 498 52.46 45.82 10.35
C ALA A 498 53.59 45.60 11.36
N GLY A 499 53.37 44.75 12.37
CA GLY A 499 54.33 44.64 13.48
C GLY A 499 54.50 43.24 14.05
N GLU A 500 55.74 42.79 13.96
CA GLU A 500 56.51 41.81 14.76
C GLU A 500 55.87 41.26 16.04
N GLU A 501 56.20 39.98 16.28
CA GLU A 501 55.93 39.21 17.48
C GLU A 501 56.22 39.98 18.78
N GLU A 502 55.23 40.16 19.64
CA GLU A 502 55.46 40.11 21.08
C GLU A 502 54.36 39.32 21.79
N ALA A 503 54.83 38.40 22.63
CA ALA A 503 54.09 37.31 23.21
C ALA A 503 53.03 37.75 24.24
N THR A 504 51.86 37.11 24.21
CA THR A 504 51.25 36.45 25.38
C THR A 504 49.96 35.67 25.02
N SER A 505 50.07 34.33 25.10
CA SER A 505 49.00 33.30 25.23
C SER A 505 48.18 32.84 24.00
N PRO A 506 47.63 31.61 24.00
CA PRO A 506 48.31 30.30 24.05
C PRO A 506 48.21 29.54 22.70
N LYS A 507 49.09 28.54 22.53
CA LYS A 507 49.23 27.68 21.34
C LYS A 507 47.89 27.23 20.72
N VAL A 508 47.66 27.63 19.47
CA VAL A 508 46.80 26.90 18.52
C VAL A 508 47.72 26.17 17.55
N GLU A 509 47.44 24.88 17.34
CA GLU A 509 48.22 23.96 16.52
C GLU A 509 48.44 24.49 15.10
N THR A 510 49.70 24.55 14.69
CA THR A 510 50.11 24.82 13.32
C THR A 510 49.72 23.65 12.42
N GLY A 511 48.58 23.75 11.74
CA GLY A 511 48.24 22.90 10.60
C GLY A 511 49.24 23.10 9.46
N GLY A 512 50.07 22.09 9.19
CA GLY A 512 51.11 22.10 8.17
C GLY A 512 50.59 22.42 6.77
N GLY A 513 51.42 23.14 6.00
CA GLY A 513 51.12 23.58 4.63
C GLY A 513 50.65 22.43 3.75
N ARG A 514 49.40 22.51 3.26
CA ARG A 514 48.88 21.58 2.25
C ARG A 514 49.36 22.05 0.87
N PRO A 515 49.96 21.16 0.05
CA PRO A 515 50.27 21.50 -1.33
C PRO A 515 48.97 21.72 -2.10
N LYS A 516 48.81 22.89 -2.74
CA LYS A 516 47.66 23.19 -3.58
C LYS A 516 48.01 22.88 -5.03
N VAL A 517 47.14 22.13 -5.69
CA VAL A 517 47.28 21.78 -7.12
C VAL A 517 46.77 22.95 -7.94
N LEU A 518 47.61 23.48 -8.82
CA LEU A 518 47.25 24.55 -9.75
C LEU A 518 46.41 23.98 -10.91
N ALA A 519 45.76 24.85 -11.69
CA ALA A 519 44.93 24.43 -12.83
C ALA A 519 45.72 23.68 -13.93
N ASP A 520 47.05 23.71 -13.87
CA ASP A 520 47.98 22.95 -14.72
C ASP A 520 48.40 21.58 -14.16
N GLY A 521 47.93 21.22 -12.96
CA GLY A 521 48.22 19.95 -12.29
C GLY A 521 49.51 19.91 -11.46
N THR A 522 50.26 21.01 -11.31
CA THR A 522 51.46 21.06 -10.46
C THR A 522 51.15 21.37 -9.00
N TYR A 523 51.91 20.77 -8.07
CA TYR A 523 51.77 20.95 -6.62
C TYR A 523 52.70 22.08 -6.15
N ALA A 524 52.14 23.17 -5.59
CA ALA A 524 52.90 24.27 -5.01
C ALA A 524 52.74 24.35 -3.47
N THR A 525 53.85 24.64 -2.77
CA THR A 525 53.88 24.93 -1.32
C THR A 525 53.88 26.44 -1.08
N GLU A 526 52.97 26.93 -0.23
CA GLU A 526 52.82 28.36 0.07
C GLU A 526 54.05 28.94 0.79
N THR A 527 54.56 30.08 0.32
CA THR A 527 55.66 30.82 0.96
C THR A 527 55.15 31.81 2.01
N ALA A 528 55.92 32.00 3.09
CA ALA A 528 55.56 32.76 4.30
C ALA A 528 55.18 34.26 4.11
N TYR A 529 55.28 34.81 2.89
CA TYR A 529 54.84 36.17 2.60
C TYR A 529 53.33 36.28 2.28
N SER A 530 52.68 35.22 1.77
CA SER A 530 51.21 35.22 1.53
C SER A 530 50.41 35.08 2.83
N SER A 531 50.98 34.40 3.84
CA SER A 531 50.32 34.17 5.14
C SER A 531 50.14 35.47 5.95
N GLN A 532 51.08 36.43 5.85
CA GLN A 532 50.93 37.72 6.55
C GLN A 532 49.81 38.58 5.98
N THR A 533 49.60 38.58 4.66
CA THR A 533 48.49 39.32 4.03
C THR A 533 47.15 38.65 4.31
N ALA A 534 47.10 37.31 4.32
CA ALA A 534 45.92 36.54 4.71
C ALA A 534 45.53 36.79 6.17
N ALA A 535 46.51 36.77 7.09
CA ALA A 535 46.27 37.02 8.52
C ALA A 535 45.71 38.42 8.81
N ARG A 536 46.19 39.46 8.11
CA ARG A 536 45.63 40.82 8.21
C ARG A 536 44.20 40.89 7.66
N LEU A 537 43.93 40.20 6.56
CA LEU A 537 42.57 40.11 6.00
C LEU A 537 41.61 39.35 6.92
N ASP A 538 42.07 38.30 7.58
CA ASP A 538 41.27 37.53 8.53
C ASP A 538 41.01 38.32 9.83
N ALA A 539 41.97 39.13 10.29
CA ALA A 539 41.76 40.07 11.39
C ALA A 539 40.69 41.13 11.06
N VAL A 540 40.70 41.67 9.83
CA VAL A 540 39.67 42.61 9.36
C VAL A 540 38.30 41.92 9.19
N ARG A 541 38.27 40.64 8.81
CA ARG A 541 37.03 39.85 8.74
C ARG A 541 36.44 39.54 10.12
N ALA A 542 37.27 39.38 11.13
CA ALA A 542 36.85 39.09 12.51
C ALA A 542 36.36 40.32 13.30
N ALA A 543 36.57 41.54 12.79
CA ALA A 543 36.12 42.77 13.44
C ALA A 543 34.58 42.81 13.58
N ALA A 544 34.09 43.33 14.72
CA ALA A 544 32.66 43.47 14.98
C ALA A 544 32.03 44.49 14.01
N LYS A 545 31.12 44.03 13.15
CA LYS A 545 30.46 44.83 12.12
C LYS A 545 28.94 44.81 12.28
N PRO A 546 28.25 45.86 11.82
CA PRO A 546 26.79 45.88 11.73
C PRO A 546 26.23 44.65 10.98
N PRO A 547 25.05 44.13 11.34
CA PRO A 547 24.63 42.79 10.93
C PRO A 547 24.46 42.64 9.40
N LEU A 548 23.93 43.64 8.70
CA LEU A 548 23.79 43.57 7.24
C LEU A 548 25.14 43.67 6.52
N ARG A 549 26.09 44.45 7.05
CA ARG A 549 27.48 44.50 6.55
C ARG A 549 28.17 43.15 6.70
N THR A 550 27.98 42.50 7.84
CA THR A 550 28.51 41.15 8.10
C THR A 550 27.97 40.13 7.09
N LEU A 551 26.67 40.18 6.77
CA LEU A 551 26.06 39.29 5.78
C LEU A 551 26.57 39.52 4.36
N LEU A 552 26.73 40.79 3.95
CA LEU A 552 27.26 41.14 2.62
C LEU A 552 28.74 40.72 2.47
N LEU A 553 29.56 40.90 3.50
CA LEU A 553 30.95 40.42 3.50
C LEU A 553 31.04 38.89 3.59
N GLY A 554 30.05 38.27 4.24
CA GLY A 554 29.82 36.82 4.27
C GLY A 554 29.33 36.21 2.96
N GLY A 555 29.17 37.00 1.89
CA GLY A 555 28.85 36.52 0.55
C GLY A 555 27.35 36.40 0.23
N ASP A 556 26.44 36.89 1.10
CA ASP A 556 25.00 36.87 0.84
C ASP A 556 24.54 38.08 0.00
N PHE A 557 24.93 38.11 -1.28
CA PHE A 557 24.57 39.21 -2.20
C PHE A 557 23.11 39.19 -2.64
N PHE A 558 22.42 38.06 -2.51
CA PHE A 558 20.99 38.02 -2.77
C PHE A 558 20.23 38.94 -1.79
N THR A 559 20.62 38.98 -0.51
CA THR A 559 20.08 39.96 0.45
C THR A 559 20.39 41.40 0.02
N GLY A 560 21.56 41.65 -0.58
CA GLY A 560 21.91 42.92 -1.20
C GLY A 560 21.02 43.32 -2.39
N SER A 561 20.63 42.36 -3.23
CA SER A 561 19.69 42.59 -4.34
C SER A 561 18.29 42.97 -3.84
N VAL A 562 17.81 42.32 -2.76
CA VAL A 562 16.53 42.64 -2.13
C VAL A 562 16.56 44.02 -1.48
N LEU A 563 17.67 44.39 -0.83
CA LEU A 563 17.91 45.74 -0.32
C LEU A 563 17.83 46.77 -1.45
N ALA A 564 18.47 46.52 -2.60
CA ALA A 564 18.43 47.45 -3.72
C ALA A 564 16.99 47.66 -4.24
N SER A 565 16.22 46.58 -4.38
CA SER A 565 14.79 46.68 -4.76
C SER A 565 13.97 47.47 -3.74
N ALA A 566 14.18 47.24 -2.43
CA ALA A 566 13.48 47.98 -1.38
C ALA A 566 13.82 49.48 -1.39
N LEU A 567 15.11 49.83 -1.55
CA LEU A 567 15.56 51.22 -1.65
C LEU A 567 14.97 51.93 -2.88
N THR A 568 14.92 51.27 -4.04
CA THR A 568 14.28 51.83 -5.24
C THR A 568 12.80 52.14 -4.99
N LYS A 569 12.06 51.25 -4.33
CA LYS A 569 10.64 51.49 -3.99
C LYS A 569 10.46 52.65 -3.01
N LEU A 570 11.33 52.77 -2.02
CA LEU A 570 11.28 53.88 -1.06
C LEU A 570 11.52 55.23 -1.75
N VAL A 571 12.49 55.31 -2.69
CA VAL A 571 12.74 56.52 -3.48
C VAL A 571 11.54 56.87 -4.35
N LEU A 572 11.01 55.91 -5.12
CA LEU A 572 9.86 56.14 -6.01
C LEU A 572 8.62 56.62 -5.23
N ARG A 573 8.36 56.05 -4.04
CA ARG A 573 7.25 56.50 -3.17
C ARG A 573 7.49 57.86 -2.56
N PHE A 574 8.72 58.14 -2.13
CA PHE A 574 9.08 59.44 -1.61
C PHE A 574 8.88 60.51 -2.69
N GLU A 575 9.26 60.26 -3.93
CA GLU A 575 9.06 61.19 -5.04
C GLU A 575 7.59 61.40 -5.41
N GLN A 576 6.75 60.35 -5.36
CA GLN A 576 5.30 60.49 -5.61
C GLN A 576 4.58 61.34 -4.55
N LYS A 577 5.01 61.27 -3.28
CA LYS A 577 4.30 61.89 -2.14
C LYS A 577 4.97 63.16 -1.60
N ALA A 578 6.28 63.33 -1.79
CA ALA A 578 7.01 64.50 -1.31
C ALA A 578 7.01 65.61 -2.37
N SER A 579 6.65 66.83 -1.95
CA SER A 579 6.71 68.02 -2.79
C SER A 579 8.14 68.59 -2.94
N ASP A 580 9.10 68.12 -2.14
CA ASP A 580 10.48 68.62 -2.11
C ASP A 580 11.41 67.79 -3.01
N LYS A 581 11.76 68.37 -4.16
CA LYS A 581 12.64 67.76 -5.15
C LYS A 581 14.10 67.67 -4.66
N ALA A 582 14.54 68.55 -3.77
CA ALA A 582 15.91 68.52 -3.24
C ALA A 582 16.10 67.34 -2.28
N ALA A 583 15.16 67.13 -1.37
CA ALA A 583 15.15 65.97 -0.48
C ALA A 583 15.06 64.65 -1.25
N SER A 584 14.25 64.59 -2.31
CA SER A 584 14.14 63.39 -3.17
C SER A 584 15.47 63.07 -3.87
N ASN A 585 16.12 64.08 -4.44
CA ASN A 585 17.43 63.92 -5.09
C ASN A 585 18.53 63.49 -4.12
N MET A 586 18.50 63.98 -2.88
CA MET A 586 19.44 63.57 -1.84
C MET A 586 19.28 62.10 -1.49
N LEU A 587 18.04 61.65 -1.27
CA LEU A 587 17.72 60.26 -0.94
C LEU A 587 18.04 59.31 -2.11
N ARG A 588 17.75 59.74 -3.33
CA ARG A 588 18.13 59.05 -4.57
C ARG A 588 19.65 58.87 -4.68
N ALA A 589 20.43 59.92 -4.49
CA ALA A 589 21.89 59.87 -4.56
C ALA A 589 22.47 58.94 -3.49
N GLU A 590 21.92 58.98 -2.27
CA GLU A 590 22.35 58.10 -1.18
C GLU A 590 22.06 56.62 -1.49
N CYS A 591 20.87 56.30 -2.01
CA CYS A 591 20.53 54.94 -2.44
C CYS A 591 21.46 54.42 -3.55
N MET A 592 21.73 55.24 -4.56
CA MET A 592 22.66 54.88 -5.65
C MET A 592 24.09 54.64 -5.12
N LEU A 593 24.53 55.43 -4.13
CA LEU A 593 25.83 55.25 -3.48
C LEU A 593 25.90 53.93 -2.71
N ILE A 594 24.84 53.56 -1.98
CA ILE A 594 24.73 52.25 -1.28
C ILE A 594 24.86 51.11 -2.30
N MET A 595 24.05 51.12 -3.37
CA MET A 595 24.03 50.06 -4.38
C MET A 595 25.39 49.92 -5.08
N THR A 596 25.99 51.04 -5.48
CA THR A 596 27.33 51.05 -6.12
C THR A 596 28.39 50.53 -5.17
N SER A 597 28.31 50.88 -3.88
CA SER A 597 29.22 50.38 -2.86
C SER A 597 29.12 48.86 -2.66
N ILE A 598 27.92 48.28 -2.76
CA ILE A 598 27.71 46.82 -2.65
C ILE A 598 28.37 46.09 -3.82
N ILE A 599 28.17 46.56 -5.05
CA ILE A 599 28.80 45.97 -6.25
C ILE A 599 30.33 46.02 -6.14
N ARG A 600 30.88 47.18 -5.76
CA ARG A 600 32.33 47.36 -5.63
C ARG A 600 32.95 46.48 -4.54
N VAL A 601 32.26 46.29 -3.41
CA VAL A 601 32.71 45.36 -2.36
C VAL A 601 32.59 43.91 -2.81
N GLY A 602 31.51 43.55 -3.51
CA GLY A 602 31.31 42.20 -4.06
C GLY A 602 32.38 41.76 -5.06
N GLN A 603 33.04 42.71 -5.72
CA GLN A 603 34.17 42.48 -6.63
C GLN A 603 35.54 42.52 -5.94
N SER A 604 35.58 42.81 -4.63
CA SER A 604 36.82 43.02 -3.87
C SER A 604 37.35 41.74 -3.21
N LYS A 605 38.53 41.81 -2.60
CA LYS A 605 39.14 40.69 -1.84
C LYS A 605 38.57 40.52 -0.43
N PHE A 606 37.80 41.50 0.07
CA PHE A 606 37.31 41.51 1.45
C PHE A 606 36.15 40.54 1.68
N VAL A 607 35.42 40.18 0.62
CA VAL A 607 34.29 39.24 0.67
C VAL A 607 34.78 37.79 0.69
N THR A 608 33.98 36.91 1.28
CA THR A 608 34.26 35.46 1.35
C THR A 608 33.93 34.75 0.04
N VAL A 609 32.82 35.15 -0.59
CA VAL A 609 32.36 34.71 -1.91
C VAL A 609 32.24 35.96 -2.78
N PRO A 610 32.67 35.95 -4.06
CA PRO A 610 32.43 37.08 -4.97
C PRO A 610 30.94 37.20 -5.32
N ILE A 611 30.52 38.40 -5.75
CA ILE A 611 29.14 38.65 -6.18
C ILE A 611 28.76 37.79 -7.38
N ASP A 612 27.59 37.16 -7.32
CA ASP A 612 27.00 36.43 -8.43
C ASP A 612 26.46 37.37 -9.52
N GLU A 613 26.46 36.88 -10.76
CA GLU A 613 26.07 37.67 -11.94
C GLU A 613 24.62 38.16 -11.85
N ASP A 614 23.68 37.31 -11.42
CA ASP A 614 22.26 37.65 -11.25
C ASP A 614 22.06 38.76 -10.21
N SER A 615 22.67 38.65 -9.02
CA SER A 615 22.59 39.71 -8.01
C SER A 615 23.23 41.01 -8.49
N SER A 616 24.35 40.95 -9.21
CA SER A 616 25.00 42.13 -9.80
C SER A 616 24.10 42.81 -10.84
N GLU A 617 23.47 42.02 -11.72
CA GLU A 617 22.56 42.53 -12.75
C GLU A 617 21.30 43.16 -12.14
N ARG A 618 20.69 42.51 -11.14
CA ARG A 618 19.52 43.07 -10.42
C ARG A 618 19.82 44.40 -9.74
N ILE A 619 20.97 44.51 -9.09
CA ILE A 619 21.38 45.77 -8.44
C ILE A 619 21.66 46.84 -9.50
N MET A 620 22.33 46.48 -10.61
CA MET A 620 22.57 47.41 -11.72
C MET A 620 21.28 47.88 -12.39
N ASN A 621 20.29 47.02 -12.56
CA ASN A 621 18.97 47.39 -13.06
C ASN A 621 18.31 48.41 -12.13
N CYS A 622 18.38 48.22 -10.81
CA CYS A 622 17.88 49.19 -9.83
C CYS A 622 18.61 50.55 -9.92
N ILE A 623 19.94 50.55 -10.11
CA ILE A 623 20.72 51.78 -10.32
C ILE A 623 20.30 52.47 -11.61
N LYS A 624 20.11 51.71 -12.70
CA LYS A 624 19.68 52.25 -13.99
C LYS A 624 18.30 52.88 -13.87
N THR A 625 17.33 52.19 -13.25
CA THR A 625 16.00 52.72 -12.94
C THR A 625 16.07 54.01 -12.13
N LEU A 626 16.93 54.07 -11.11
CA LEU A 626 17.13 55.29 -10.34
C LEU A 626 17.90 56.37 -11.10
N SER A 627 18.66 56.07 -12.14
CA SER A 627 19.41 57.05 -12.94
C SER A 627 18.55 57.69 -14.06
N GLU A 628 17.68 56.89 -14.66
CA GLU A 628 16.76 57.25 -15.74
C GLU A 628 15.36 57.46 -15.17
N LEU A 629 15.25 58.25 -14.10
CA LEU A 629 14.01 58.54 -13.40
C LEU A 629 13.15 59.58 -14.17
N GLU A 630 13.12 59.44 -15.50
CA GLU A 630 12.07 60.05 -16.32
C GLU A 630 10.81 59.22 -16.07
N SER A 631 9.67 59.89 -15.89
CA SER A 631 8.43 59.28 -15.40
C SER A 631 7.81 58.31 -16.40
N GLU A 632 8.41 57.13 -16.54
CA GLU A 632 7.79 56.01 -17.23
C GLU A 632 6.81 55.34 -16.27
N ASP A 633 5.51 55.50 -16.55
CA ASP A 633 4.42 54.92 -15.75
C ASP A 633 4.57 53.40 -15.59
N ALA A 634 5.16 52.73 -16.59
CA ALA A 634 5.43 51.29 -16.57
C ALA A 634 6.37 50.87 -15.42
N VAL A 635 7.44 51.62 -15.16
CA VAL A 635 8.39 51.32 -14.08
C VAL A 635 7.73 51.48 -12.72
N GLN A 636 6.93 52.54 -12.54
CA GLN A 636 6.18 52.77 -11.31
C GLN A 636 5.15 51.66 -11.07
N GLU A 637 4.46 51.20 -12.12
CA GLU A 637 3.52 50.09 -12.03
C GLU A 637 4.20 48.78 -11.60
N ILE A 638 5.33 48.43 -12.23
CA ILE A 638 6.07 47.19 -11.92
C ILE A 638 6.57 47.18 -10.46
N PHE A 639 7.22 48.26 -10.00
CA PHE A 639 7.84 48.29 -8.67
C PHE A 639 6.85 48.54 -7.53
N LEU A 640 5.77 49.30 -7.76
CA LEU A 640 4.85 49.71 -6.69
C LEU A 640 3.55 48.91 -6.64
N LYS A 641 3.04 48.42 -7.78
CA LYS A 641 1.73 47.76 -7.87
C LYS A 641 1.83 46.26 -8.12
N ASP A 642 2.63 45.83 -9.08
CA ASP A 642 2.60 44.43 -9.53
C ASP A 642 3.17 43.45 -8.52
N THR A 643 4.24 43.81 -7.81
CA THR A 643 4.79 43.03 -6.70
C THR A 643 3.75 42.78 -5.59
N LYS A 644 2.97 43.80 -5.27
CA LYS A 644 1.89 43.70 -4.29
C LYS A 644 0.73 42.85 -4.81
N LYS A 645 0.24 43.11 -6.04
CA LYS A 645 -0.83 42.32 -6.67
C LYS A 645 -0.49 40.82 -6.72
N ALA A 646 0.75 40.47 -7.09
CA ALA A 646 1.21 39.09 -7.15
C ALA A 646 1.15 38.40 -5.78
N PHE A 647 1.55 39.12 -4.72
CA PHE A 647 1.46 38.61 -3.36
C PHE A 647 0.01 38.46 -2.87
N SER A 648 -0.87 39.44 -3.14
CA SER A 648 -2.30 39.34 -2.79
C SER A 648 -2.97 38.16 -3.50
N HIS A 649 -2.64 37.92 -4.78
CA HIS A 649 -3.15 36.78 -5.54
C HIS A 649 -2.67 35.43 -4.96
N MET A 650 -1.39 35.35 -4.56
CA MET A 650 -0.84 34.16 -3.91
C MET A 650 -1.57 33.83 -2.59
N LEU A 651 -1.83 34.84 -1.75
CA LEU A 651 -2.59 34.66 -0.51
C LEU A 651 -4.04 34.25 -0.78
N GLY A 652 -4.71 34.90 -1.74
CA GLY A 652 -6.09 34.54 -2.11
C GLY A 652 -6.23 33.11 -2.62
N ALA A 653 -5.24 32.61 -3.38
CA ALA A 653 -5.22 31.21 -3.83
C ALA A 653 -5.01 30.22 -2.66
N GLN A 654 -4.15 30.56 -1.69
CA GLN A 654 -3.96 29.75 -0.48
C GLN A 654 -5.24 29.68 0.37
N GLU A 655 -5.94 30.82 0.53
CA GLU A 655 -7.21 30.86 1.26
C GLU A 655 -8.30 30.05 0.57
N LYS A 656 -8.42 30.19 -0.75
CA LYS A 656 -9.39 29.42 -1.54
C LYS A 656 -9.17 27.91 -1.38
N ARG A 657 -7.93 27.44 -1.49
CA ARG A 657 -7.59 26.03 -1.26
C ARG A 657 -7.87 25.57 0.18
N ALA A 658 -7.60 26.42 1.17
CA ALA A 658 -7.90 26.10 2.57
C ALA A 658 -9.41 26.01 2.83
N LEU A 659 -10.20 26.90 2.21
CA LEU A 659 -11.65 26.88 2.22
C LEU A 659 -12.20 25.63 1.53
N GLU A 660 -11.75 25.29 0.32
CA GLU A 660 -12.15 24.07 -0.41
C GLU A 660 -11.84 22.80 0.39
N LYS A 661 -10.67 22.75 1.05
CA LYS A 661 -10.31 21.64 1.95
C LYS A 661 -11.26 21.56 3.15
N LYS A 662 -11.53 22.71 3.79
CA LYS A 662 -12.46 22.79 4.92
C LYS A 662 -13.88 22.42 4.50
N GLU A 663 -14.32 22.86 3.33
CA GLU A 663 -15.61 22.51 2.75
C GLU A 663 -15.71 21.01 2.48
N ALA A 664 -14.68 20.40 1.87
CA ALA A 664 -14.61 18.95 1.68
C ALA A 664 -14.63 18.17 3.01
N GLU A 665 -13.95 18.66 4.03
CA GLU A 665 -14.00 18.11 5.39
C GLU A 665 -15.39 18.29 6.03
N THR A 666 -16.02 19.46 5.91
CA THR A 666 -17.39 19.69 6.43
C THR A 666 -18.46 18.94 5.67
N THR A 667 -18.27 18.68 4.37
CA THR A 667 -19.21 17.90 3.55
C THR A 667 -19.16 16.41 3.95
N LYS A 668 -18.01 15.90 4.38
CA LYS A 668 -17.90 14.59 5.05
C LYS A 668 -18.58 14.56 6.43
N VAL A 669 -18.75 15.72 7.06
CA VAL A 669 -19.38 15.90 8.38
C VAL A 669 -20.87 16.27 8.24
N ALA A 670 -21.46 16.14 7.04
CA ALA A 670 -22.88 16.40 6.83
C ALA A 670 -23.72 15.73 7.94
N ALA A 671 -24.37 16.60 8.71
CA ALA A 671 -24.84 16.35 10.06
C ALA A 671 -25.81 15.18 10.12
N VAL A 672 -25.43 14.13 10.86
CA VAL A 672 -26.41 13.18 11.41
C VAL A 672 -27.23 13.98 12.43
N GLN A 673 -28.49 14.30 12.11
CA GLN A 673 -29.40 14.85 13.10
C GLN A 673 -29.63 13.79 14.17
N VAL A 674 -29.71 14.20 15.44
CA VAL A 674 -29.88 13.29 16.59
C VAL A 674 -31.17 12.45 16.46
N ASP A 675 -32.12 12.91 15.65
CA ASP A 675 -33.41 12.27 15.37
C ASP A 675 -33.54 11.67 13.96
N ASP A 676 -32.47 11.58 13.17
CA ASP A 676 -32.54 10.92 11.86
C ASP A 676 -32.81 9.41 12.03
N LEU A 677 -33.88 8.94 11.39
CA LEU A 677 -34.30 7.54 11.42
C LEU A 677 -33.22 6.65 10.79
N LEU A 678 -32.59 5.82 11.62
CA LEU A 678 -31.71 4.73 11.19
C LEU A 678 -32.43 3.84 10.16
N THR A 679 -32.03 3.93 8.90
CA THR A 679 -32.59 3.09 7.85
C THR A 679 -31.80 1.78 7.79
N PHE A 680 -32.25 0.76 8.53
CA PHE A 680 -31.63 -0.56 8.46
C PHE A 680 -32.01 -1.25 7.15
N ARG A 681 -31.01 -1.48 6.28
CA ARG A 681 -31.17 -2.28 5.06
C ARG A 681 -31.67 -3.71 5.36
N GLN A 682 -31.45 -4.20 6.58
CA GLN A 682 -31.94 -5.47 7.13
C GLN A 682 -33.48 -5.56 7.27
N PHE A 683 -34.20 -4.43 7.27
CA PHE A 683 -35.67 -4.42 7.19
C PHE A 683 -36.21 -4.35 5.76
N SER A 684 -35.34 -4.31 4.74
CA SER A 684 -35.76 -4.57 3.35
C SER A 684 -35.82 -6.08 3.13
N LYS A 685 -37.01 -6.61 2.88
CA LYS A 685 -37.32 -8.04 2.80
C LYS A 685 -36.29 -8.83 1.98
N LYS A 686 -35.42 -9.59 2.64
CA LYS A 686 -34.75 -10.80 2.12
C LYS A 686 -34.72 -11.88 3.21
N ALA A 687 -34.84 -13.13 2.76
CA ALA A 687 -35.18 -14.30 3.55
C ALA A 687 -34.11 -14.69 4.59
N ALA A 688 -34.56 -15.43 5.61
CA ALA A 688 -33.99 -15.53 6.94
C ALA A 688 -33.00 -16.70 7.17
N ASP A 689 -32.01 -16.93 6.29
CA ASP A 689 -31.13 -18.11 6.45
C ASP A 689 -29.63 -17.91 6.14
N GLU A 690 -29.10 -16.68 6.19
CA GLU A 690 -27.64 -16.47 6.13
C GLU A 690 -27.14 -15.79 7.41
N ALA A 691 -26.16 -16.42 8.06
CA ALA A 691 -25.49 -15.91 9.26
C ALA A 691 -24.73 -14.61 8.93
N VAL A 692 -25.13 -13.52 9.60
CA VAL A 692 -24.59 -12.17 9.38
C VAL A 692 -23.29 -11.98 10.19
N ASP A 693 -22.18 -11.77 9.49
CA ASP A 693 -20.87 -11.41 10.05
C ASP A 693 -20.83 -9.89 10.36
N TYR A 694 -21.21 -9.53 11.59
CA TYR A 694 -21.41 -8.15 12.03
C TYR A 694 -20.14 -7.29 12.06
N ASP A 695 -18.94 -7.87 12.17
CA ASP A 695 -17.69 -7.10 12.18
C ASP A 695 -17.38 -6.49 10.80
N GLN A 696 -17.82 -7.16 9.73
CA GLN A 696 -17.66 -6.66 8.36
C GLN A 696 -18.62 -5.50 8.05
N ASP A 697 -19.82 -5.50 8.64
CA ASP A 697 -20.82 -4.45 8.47
C ASP A 697 -20.56 -3.24 9.38
N LEU A 698 -19.98 -3.41 10.57
CA LEU A 698 -19.60 -2.27 11.43
C LEU A 698 -18.42 -1.48 10.85
N GLY A 699 -17.48 -2.16 10.18
CA GLY A 699 -16.40 -1.53 9.43
C GLY A 699 -16.90 -0.77 8.19
N ARG A 700 -17.99 -1.23 7.56
CA ARG A 700 -18.64 -0.55 6.43
C ARG A 700 -19.51 0.64 6.85
N ALA A 701 -20.15 0.57 8.02
CA ALA A 701 -21.03 1.63 8.52
C ALA A 701 -20.30 2.82 9.18
N THR A 702 -19.01 2.68 9.50
CA THR A 702 -18.22 3.73 10.19
C THR A 702 -17.36 4.58 9.27
N VAL A 703 -17.17 4.15 8.01
CA VAL A 703 -16.51 4.94 6.97
C VAL A 703 -17.62 5.48 6.07
N GLY A 704 -17.95 6.76 6.25
CA GLY A 704 -19.01 7.42 5.48
C GLY A 704 -18.87 7.15 3.98
N ASP A 705 -20.02 6.95 3.32
CA ASP A 705 -20.16 6.68 1.88
C ASP A 705 -19.25 7.60 1.05
N THR A 706 -18.06 7.11 0.73
CA THR A 706 -17.52 7.38 -0.59
C THR A 706 -18.38 6.56 -1.52
N HIS A 707 -19.11 7.24 -2.42
CA HIS A 707 -19.75 6.62 -3.57
C HIS A 707 -18.75 5.66 -4.23
N GLU A 708 -18.77 4.38 -3.84
CA GLU A 708 -17.95 3.37 -4.49
C GLU A 708 -18.64 3.10 -5.81
N ASP A 709 -18.09 3.70 -6.87
CA ASP A 709 -18.53 3.46 -8.24
C ASP A 709 -18.51 1.95 -8.48
N PHE A 710 -19.69 1.33 -8.55
CA PHE A 710 -19.89 -0.09 -8.80
C PHE A 710 -19.12 -0.57 -10.05
N ILE A 711 -18.95 0.32 -11.03
CA ILE A 711 -18.16 0.12 -12.25
C ILE A 711 -16.66 0.02 -11.95
N SER A 712 -16.13 0.79 -10.98
CA SER A 712 -14.74 0.70 -10.54
C SER A 712 -14.46 -0.61 -9.78
N ASN A 713 -15.43 -1.09 -9.00
CA ASN A 713 -15.31 -2.36 -8.29
C ASN A 713 -15.32 -3.58 -9.25
N LEU A 714 -16.07 -3.51 -10.36
CA LEU A 714 -16.00 -4.52 -11.41
C LEU A 714 -14.63 -4.60 -12.09
N SER A 715 -13.88 -3.50 -12.16
CA SER A 715 -12.51 -3.51 -12.70
C SER A 715 -11.49 -4.23 -11.79
N ARG A 716 -11.87 -4.50 -10.53
CA ARG A 716 -11.02 -5.16 -9.52
C ARG A 716 -11.26 -6.67 -9.41
N ILE A 717 -12.19 -7.22 -10.21
CA ILE A 717 -12.43 -8.66 -10.26
C ILE A 717 -11.45 -9.27 -11.27
N SER A 718 -10.58 -10.15 -10.78
CA SER A 718 -9.63 -10.90 -11.60
C SER A 718 -10.14 -12.32 -11.81
N GLN A 719 -10.35 -12.70 -13.08
CA GLN A 719 -10.72 -14.07 -13.42
C GLN A 719 -9.50 -14.99 -13.31
N LEU A 720 -9.59 -16.00 -12.44
CA LEU A 720 -8.46 -16.88 -12.13
C LEU A 720 -8.46 -18.19 -12.93
N THR A 721 -9.63 -18.73 -13.30
CA THR A 721 -9.73 -19.92 -14.16
C THR A 721 -10.66 -19.71 -15.36
N GLY A 722 -10.53 -20.56 -16.38
CA GLY A 722 -11.37 -20.50 -17.58
C GLY A 722 -12.73 -21.15 -17.39
N PHE A 723 -13.72 -20.79 -18.22
CA PHE A 723 -15.06 -21.40 -18.20
C PHE A 723 -15.11 -22.88 -18.63
N SER A 724 -13.97 -23.45 -19.03
CA SER A 724 -13.85 -24.86 -19.43
C SER A 724 -13.13 -25.71 -18.38
N ASP A 725 -12.74 -25.11 -17.26
CA ASP A 725 -12.11 -25.82 -16.16
C ASP A 725 -13.16 -26.45 -15.26
N PRO A 726 -12.88 -27.61 -14.63
CA PRO A 726 -13.82 -28.27 -13.72
C PRO A 726 -14.31 -27.36 -12.59
N ILE A 727 -13.48 -26.40 -12.19
CA ILE A 727 -13.79 -25.37 -11.20
C ILE A 727 -13.56 -23.98 -11.78
N TYR A 728 -14.58 -23.13 -11.66
CA TYR A 728 -14.50 -21.72 -11.98
C TYR A 728 -14.10 -20.92 -10.75
N ALA A 729 -13.14 -20.02 -10.89
CA ALA A 729 -12.63 -19.18 -9.82
C ALA A 729 -12.49 -17.73 -10.28
N GLU A 730 -13.03 -16.81 -9.49
CA GLU A 730 -12.83 -15.36 -9.63
C GLU A 730 -12.42 -14.76 -8.29
N ALA A 731 -11.48 -13.82 -8.32
CA ALA A 731 -10.99 -13.17 -7.11
C ALA A 731 -11.27 -11.67 -7.13
N TYR A 732 -11.79 -11.17 -6.02
CA TYR A 732 -11.93 -9.76 -5.74
C TYR A 732 -10.82 -9.32 -4.78
N VAL A 733 -10.00 -8.36 -5.22
CA VAL A 733 -8.87 -7.85 -4.43
C VAL A 733 -9.33 -6.63 -3.63
N LYS A 734 -9.21 -6.69 -2.30
CA LYS A 734 -9.49 -5.58 -1.41
C LYS A 734 -8.26 -5.21 -0.58
N MET A 735 -7.91 -3.93 -0.61
CA MET A 735 -6.81 -3.38 0.18
C MET A 735 -7.33 -2.85 1.53
N HIS A 736 -6.72 -3.29 2.64
CA HIS A 736 -7.05 -2.78 3.97
C HIS A 736 -5.79 -2.59 4.82
N GLY A 737 -5.20 -1.39 4.76
CA GLY A 737 -3.97 -1.09 5.49
C GLY A 737 -2.79 -1.93 4.96
N PHE A 738 -2.25 -2.80 5.82
CA PHE A 738 -1.10 -3.68 5.51
C PHE A 738 -1.50 -5.05 4.96
N ASP A 739 -2.81 -5.32 4.87
CA ASP A 739 -3.36 -6.61 4.46
C ASP A 739 -4.07 -6.49 3.10
N ILE A 740 -3.68 -7.36 2.17
CA ILE A 740 -4.42 -7.64 0.93
C ILE A 740 -5.41 -8.76 1.27
N MET A 741 -6.70 -8.46 1.22
CA MET A 741 -7.75 -9.47 1.30
C MET A 741 -8.17 -9.87 -0.11
N LEU A 742 -7.95 -11.14 -0.45
CA LEU A 742 -8.49 -11.78 -1.64
C LEU A 742 -9.78 -12.50 -1.27
N ASP A 743 -10.90 -12.10 -1.84
CA ASP A 743 -12.16 -12.86 -1.75
C ASP A 743 -12.30 -13.67 -3.04
N VAL A 744 -12.08 -14.98 -2.94
CA VAL A 744 -12.07 -15.91 -4.06
C VAL A 744 -13.39 -16.67 -4.08
N LEU A 745 -14.21 -16.43 -5.09
CA LEU A 745 -15.41 -17.22 -5.34
C LEU A 745 -15.05 -18.44 -6.18
N LEU A 746 -15.31 -19.61 -5.64
CA LEU A 746 -15.18 -20.90 -6.31
C LEU A 746 -16.54 -21.45 -6.70
N VAL A 747 -16.67 -21.96 -7.92
CA VAL A 747 -17.88 -22.59 -8.44
C VAL A 747 -17.54 -23.94 -9.07
N ASN A 748 -18.08 -25.01 -8.51
CA ASN A 748 -17.94 -26.35 -9.08
C ASN A 748 -18.81 -26.44 -10.35
N GLN A 749 -18.19 -26.62 -11.52
CA GLN A 749 -18.93 -26.76 -12.78
C GLN A 749 -19.32 -28.21 -13.08
N THR A 750 -18.83 -29.16 -12.28
CA THR A 750 -19.03 -30.61 -12.49
C THR A 750 -20.24 -31.15 -11.72
N PRO A 751 -20.81 -32.28 -12.18
CA PRO A 751 -21.89 -32.98 -11.47
C PRO A 751 -21.39 -33.80 -10.27
N ASN A 752 -20.08 -33.82 -9.98
CA ASN A 752 -19.49 -34.60 -8.90
C ASN A 752 -19.10 -33.70 -7.72
N THR A 753 -19.16 -34.23 -6.50
CA THR A 753 -18.66 -33.53 -5.31
C THR A 753 -17.13 -33.47 -5.35
N MET A 754 -16.55 -32.28 -5.21
CA MET A 754 -15.10 -32.11 -5.05
C MET A 754 -14.77 -32.17 -3.56
N GLN A 755 -13.97 -33.16 -3.16
CA GLN A 755 -13.51 -33.34 -1.79
C GLN A 755 -12.08 -32.81 -1.64
N ASN A 756 -11.74 -32.43 -0.42
CA ASN A 756 -10.40 -31.96 -0.06
C ASN A 756 -9.87 -30.81 -0.94
N LEU A 757 -10.75 -29.88 -1.32
CA LEU A 757 -10.38 -28.75 -2.16
C LEU A 757 -9.57 -27.71 -1.39
N CYS A 758 -8.36 -27.43 -1.87
CA CYS A 758 -7.43 -26.49 -1.27
C CYS A 758 -6.98 -25.45 -2.31
N LEU A 759 -7.02 -24.18 -1.94
CA LEU A 759 -6.37 -23.09 -2.68
C LEU A 759 -4.96 -22.93 -2.14
N ASP A 760 -3.96 -23.03 -3.00
CA ASP A 760 -2.57 -22.73 -2.65
C ASP A 760 -2.11 -21.50 -3.41
N PHE A 761 -1.77 -20.44 -2.66
CA PHE A 761 -1.21 -19.22 -3.22
C PHE A 761 0.29 -19.19 -2.98
N ALA A 762 1.00 -18.63 -3.94
CA ALA A 762 2.39 -18.28 -3.87
C ALA A 762 2.57 -16.84 -4.35
N THR A 763 3.54 -16.15 -3.78
CA THR A 763 3.78 -14.74 -4.06
C THR A 763 5.17 -14.56 -4.64
N LEU A 764 5.30 -13.61 -5.55
CA LEU A 764 6.57 -13.10 -6.06
C LEU A 764 6.75 -11.66 -5.55
N GLY A 765 7.92 -11.38 -4.97
CA GLY A 765 8.25 -10.12 -4.30
C GLY A 765 8.09 -10.19 -2.78
N ASP A 766 8.06 -9.04 -2.13
CA ASP A 766 7.98 -8.89 -0.66
C ASP A 766 6.55 -9.02 -0.11
N LEU A 767 5.76 -9.95 -0.64
CA LEU A 767 4.43 -10.30 -0.12
C LEU A 767 4.51 -11.59 0.67
N LYS A 768 3.99 -11.60 1.91
CA LYS A 768 3.99 -12.79 2.77
C LYS A 768 2.57 -13.26 3.04
N ILE A 769 2.29 -14.49 2.64
CA ILE A 769 1.03 -15.16 2.97
C ILE A 769 1.03 -15.49 4.46
N VAL A 770 -0.01 -15.04 5.17
CA VAL A 770 -0.12 -15.21 6.63
C VAL A 770 -0.82 -16.51 6.98
N GLU A 771 -1.84 -16.85 6.21
CA GLU A 771 -2.74 -17.95 6.49
C GLU A 771 -2.79 -18.88 5.28
N ARG A 772 -2.53 -20.17 5.51
CA ARG A 772 -2.76 -21.19 4.48
C ARG A 772 -4.26 -21.46 4.39
N PRO A 773 -4.86 -21.41 3.20
CA PRO A 773 -6.28 -21.66 3.04
C PRO A 773 -6.67 -23.03 3.60
N SER A 774 -7.82 -23.10 4.28
CA SER A 774 -8.37 -24.35 4.77
C SER A 774 -8.93 -25.18 3.61
N VAL A 775 -9.14 -26.46 3.91
CA VAL A 775 -9.63 -27.41 2.91
C VAL A 775 -11.16 -27.42 2.93
N TYR A 776 -11.78 -27.32 1.76
CA TYR A 776 -13.22 -27.22 1.58
C TYR A 776 -13.77 -28.41 0.77
N THR A 777 -15.06 -28.71 0.94
CA THR A 777 -15.77 -29.69 0.10
C THR A 777 -16.93 -28.99 -0.58
N ILE A 778 -16.95 -29.01 -1.91
CA ILE A 778 -17.98 -28.31 -2.71
C ILE A 778 -18.84 -29.36 -3.41
N GLY A 779 -20.16 -29.29 -3.15
CA GLY A 779 -21.14 -30.15 -3.80
C GLY A 779 -21.26 -29.89 -5.32
N PRO A 780 -21.96 -30.77 -6.05
CA PRO A 780 -22.23 -30.60 -7.49
C PRO A 780 -22.89 -29.25 -7.78
N HIS A 781 -22.36 -28.48 -8.74
CA HIS A 781 -22.87 -27.14 -9.09
C HIS A 781 -22.95 -26.14 -7.91
N GLY A 782 -22.29 -26.45 -6.79
CA GLY A 782 -22.21 -25.58 -5.62
C GLY A 782 -21.15 -24.49 -5.80
N PHE A 783 -21.26 -23.46 -4.97
CA PHE A 783 -20.28 -22.37 -4.89
C PHE A 783 -19.83 -22.16 -3.46
N GLN A 784 -18.62 -21.64 -3.28
CA GLN A 784 -18.03 -21.32 -1.99
C GLN A 784 -17.14 -20.07 -2.11
N SER A 785 -17.31 -19.10 -1.22
CA SER A 785 -16.38 -17.96 -1.12
C SER A 785 -15.30 -18.26 -0.09
N ILE A 786 -14.06 -17.94 -0.44
CA ILE A 786 -12.88 -18.16 0.40
C ILE A 786 -12.13 -16.84 0.52
N LYS A 787 -11.94 -16.38 1.75
CA LYS A 787 -11.18 -15.17 2.05
C LYS A 787 -9.74 -15.56 2.39
N ALA A 788 -8.78 -15.07 1.62
CA ALA A 788 -7.36 -15.24 1.90
C ALA A 788 -6.73 -13.89 2.22
N THR A 789 -5.95 -13.82 3.31
CA THR A 789 -5.28 -12.59 3.75
C THR A 789 -3.78 -12.71 3.49
N ILE A 790 -3.24 -11.78 2.72
CA ILE A 790 -1.81 -11.69 2.38
C ILE A 790 -1.26 -10.41 3.01
N LYS A 791 -0.22 -10.53 3.83
CA LYS A 791 0.46 -9.38 4.41
C LYS A 791 1.47 -8.80 3.45
N VAL A 792 1.45 -7.48 3.34
CA VAL A 792 2.41 -6.72 2.55
C VAL A 792 3.57 -6.34 3.47
N SER A 793 4.79 -6.81 3.15
CA SER A 793 6.00 -6.39 3.88
C SER A 793 6.62 -5.12 3.29
N SER A 794 6.40 -4.85 1.99
CA SER A 794 7.01 -3.73 1.25
C SER A 794 6.09 -3.18 0.17
N THR A 795 6.28 -1.93 -0.23
CA THR A 795 5.48 -1.17 -1.21
C THR A 795 5.74 -1.52 -2.68
N GLU A 796 6.38 -2.65 -2.95
CA GLU A 796 6.73 -3.06 -4.31
C GLU A 796 5.55 -3.70 -5.05
N THR A 797 5.62 -3.67 -6.38
CA THR A 797 4.66 -4.39 -7.23
C THR A 797 4.79 -5.88 -6.98
N GLY A 798 3.73 -6.50 -6.47
CA GLY A 798 3.69 -7.93 -6.19
C GLY A 798 2.86 -8.70 -7.21
N VAL A 799 3.25 -9.95 -7.46
CA VAL A 799 2.47 -10.88 -8.27
C VAL A 799 2.05 -12.05 -7.39
N ILE A 800 0.75 -12.36 -7.40
CA ILE A 800 0.18 -13.49 -6.67
C ILE A 800 -0.23 -14.53 -7.71
N PHE A 801 0.33 -15.73 -7.60
CA PHE A 801 -0.01 -16.87 -8.44
C PHE A 801 -0.45 -18.02 -7.54
N GLY A 802 -1.14 -19.01 -8.08
CA GLY A 802 -1.63 -20.09 -7.24
C GLY A 802 -2.17 -21.27 -8.02
N SER A 803 -2.61 -22.28 -7.29
CA SER A 803 -3.26 -23.46 -7.84
C SER A 803 -4.40 -23.93 -6.93
N ILE A 804 -5.41 -24.55 -7.53
CA ILE A 804 -6.48 -25.24 -6.81
C ILE A 804 -6.23 -26.73 -6.90
N LEU A 805 -6.12 -27.39 -5.76
CA LEU A 805 -5.90 -28.82 -5.60
C LEU A 805 -7.17 -29.46 -5.06
N TRP A 806 -7.60 -30.60 -5.57
CA TRP A 806 -8.71 -31.37 -4.99
C TRP A 806 -8.57 -32.86 -5.27
N GLU A 807 -9.27 -33.67 -4.49
CA GLU A 807 -9.33 -35.12 -4.69
C GLU A 807 -10.55 -35.49 -5.53
N SER A 808 -10.29 -36.18 -6.63
CA SER A 808 -11.33 -36.81 -7.45
C SER A 808 -11.91 -38.05 -6.74
N PRO A 809 -13.14 -38.50 -7.04
CA PRO A 809 -13.72 -39.74 -6.48
C PRO A 809 -12.84 -40.99 -6.61
N ASN A 810 -11.87 -40.98 -7.53
CA ASN A 810 -10.89 -42.05 -7.74
C ASN A 810 -9.63 -41.92 -6.87
N MET A 811 -9.60 -41.03 -5.87
CA MET A 811 -8.42 -40.73 -5.03
C MET A 811 -7.21 -40.23 -5.82
N SER A 812 -7.44 -39.67 -7.02
CA SER A 812 -6.41 -38.99 -7.81
C SER A 812 -6.44 -37.49 -7.52
N GLU A 813 -5.31 -36.91 -7.16
CA GLU A 813 -5.15 -35.46 -7.02
C GLU A 813 -5.30 -34.78 -8.39
N ALA A 814 -6.26 -33.87 -8.49
CA ALA A 814 -6.46 -33.02 -9.64
C ALA A 814 -6.08 -31.58 -9.29
N CYS A 815 -5.50 -30.86 -10.26
CA CYS A 815 -4.95 -29.53 -10.06
C CYS A 815 -5.34 -28.59 -11.21
N VAL A 816 -5.71 -27.34 -10.89
CA VAL A 816 -5.87 -26.24 -11.85
C VAL A 816 -4.94 -25.10 -11.44
N ILE A 817 -4.07 -24.67 -12.35
CA ILE A 817 -3.20 -23.51 -12.16
C ILE A 817 -4.00 -22.23 -12.45
N LEU A 818 -3.90 -21.25 -11.54
CA LEU A 818 -4.61 -19.98 -11.60
C LEU A 818 -3.85 -18.97 -12.46
N ASN A 819 -4.58 -18.01 -13.03
CA ASN A 819 -3.99 -16.82 -13.62
C ASN A 819 -3.34 -15.92 -12.55
N ASP A 820 -2.28 -15.23 -12.94
CA ASP A 820 -1.55 -14.30 -12.08
C ASP A 820 -2.38 -13.05 -11.75
N ILE A 821 -2.35 -12.63 -10.49
CA ILE A 821 -2.94 -11.38 -10.01
C ILE A 821 -1.81 -10.36 -9.83
N HIS A 822 -1.87 -9.26 -10.57
CA HIS A 822 -0.92 -8.15 -10.46
C HIS A 822 -1.44 -7.10 -9.47
N ILE A 823 -0.65 -6.79 -8.44
CA ILE A 823 -0.96 -5.71 -7.50
C ILE A 823 -0.17 -4.46 -7.90
N ASP A 824 -0.89 -3.39 -8.27
CA ASP A 824 -0.30 -2.12 -8.69
C ASP A 824 0.10 -1.29 -7.47
N ILE A 825 1.23 -0.58 -7.57
CA ILE A 825 1.68 0.34 -6.53
C ILE A 825 0.69 1.48 -6.29
N MET A 826 -0.09 1.83 -7.33
CA MET A 826 -1.04 2.93 -7.29
C MET A 826 -2.16 2.75 -6.27
N ASP A 827 -2.46 1.51 -5.89
CA ASP A 827 -3.44 1.22 -4.83
C ASP A 827 -2.95 1.64 -3.43
N TYR A 828 -1.63 1.81 -3.26
CA TYR A 828 -1.02 2.24 -2.02
C TYR A 828 -0.78 3.75 -1.93
N ILE A 829 -0.78 4.47 -3.06
CA ILE A 829 -0.36 5.87 -3.11
C ILE A 829 -1.58 6.79 -2.98
N LYS A 830 -1.58 7.63 -1.94
CA LYS A 830 -2.59 8.67 -1.73
C LYS A 830 -2.00 10.07 -1.92
N PRO A 831 -2.78 11.02 -2.48
CA PRO A 831 -2.35 12.41 -2.56
C PRO A 831 -2.16 12.97 -1.14
N ALA A 832 -1.01 13.58 -0.91
CA ALA A 832 -0.64 14.19 0.38
C ALA A 832 -0.08 15.59 0.13
N TYR A 833 0.01 16.41 1.18
CA TYR A 833 0.53 17.77 1.09
C TYR A 833 1.68 17.98 2.06
N CYS A 834 2.74 18.66 1.62
CA CYS A 834 3.84 19.12 2.47
C CYS A 834 4.18 20.57 2.14
N ASN A 835 4.79 21.29 3.08
CA ASN A 835 5.24 22.65 2.82
C ASN A 835 6.55 22.64 1.97
N GLU A 836 6.89 23.79 1.39
CA GLU A 836 8.04 23.90 0.47
C GLU A 836 9.40 23.65 1.18
N ALA A 837 9.50 24.01 2.46
CA ALA A 837 10.71 23.79 3.25
C ALA A 837 10.94 22.29 3.53
N GLN A 838 9.88 21.58 3.91
CA GLN A 838 9.86 20.13 4.09
C GLN A 838 10.15 19.43 2.76
N PHE A 839 9.53 19.87 1.66
CA PHE A 839 9.82 19.33 0.33
C PHE A 839 11.31 19.40 0.01
N ARG A 840 11.95 20.57 0.19
CA ARG A 840 13.39 20.75 -0.07
C ARG A 840 14.28 19.90 0.84
N SER A 841 13.90 19.79 2.11
CA SER A 841 14.61 18.93 3.07
C SER A 841 14.56 17.47 2.62
N MET A 842 13.36 16.94 2.40
CA MET A 842 13.15 15.55 1.96
C MET A 842 13.78 15.30 0.58
N TRP A 843 13.70 16.27 -0.33
CA TRP A 843 14.32 16.16 -1.66
C TRP A 843 15.83 15.99 -1.59
N THR A 844 16.48 16.59 -0.59
CA THR A 844 17.93 16.46 -0.37
C THR A 844 18.28 15.17 0.36
N GLU A 845 17.41 14.73 1.27
CA GLU A 845 17.57 13.51 2.06
C GLU A 845 17.37 12.23 1.23
N PHE A 846 16.47 12.24 0.25
CA PHE A 846 16.12 11.04 -0.51
C PHE A 846 17.22 10.62 -1.48
N GLU A 847 17.67 9.37 -1.32
CA GLU A 847 18.79 8.78 -2.06
C GLU A 847 18.37 8.30 -3.46
N TRP A 848 17.17 7.73 -3.60
CA TRP A 848 16.71 7.14 -4.86
C TRP A 848 16.04 8.17 -5.75
N GLU A 849 16.53 8.26 -6.99
CA GLU A 849 16.01 9.14 -8.02
C GLU A 849 15.75 8.37 -9.31
N ASN A 850 14.58 8.60 -9.91
CA ASN A 850 14.25 8.15 -11.25
C ASN A 850 13.94 9.37 -12.15
N ARG A 851 14.54 9.43 -13.33
CA ARG A 851 14.33 10.51 -14.31
C ARG A 851 13.65 9.97 -15.55
N VAL A 852 12.40 10.38 -15.76
CA VAL A 852 11.59 10.01 -16.92
C VAL A 852 11.63 11.14 -17.93
N ASN A 853 11.99 10.85 -19.18
CA ASN A 853 11.91 11.82 -20.25
C ASN A 853 10.45 11.96 -20.72
N VAL A 854 10.05 13.19 -21.05
CA VAL A 854 8.72 13.51 -21.55
C VAL A 854 8.84 13.91 -23.01
N ASP A 855 8.15 13.18 -23.87
CA ASP A 855 7.86 13.59 -25.25
C ASP A 855 6.38 13.29 -25.50
N ASN A 856 5.57 14.34 -25.58
CA ASN A 856 4.11 14.21 -25.67
C ASN A 856 3.54 15.15 -26.74
N PRO A 857 2.63 14.68 -27.61
CA PRO A 857 1.97 15.50 -28.62
C PRO A 857 0.94 16.49 -28.06
N MET A 858 0.66 16.49 -26.75
CA MET A 858 -0.22 17.50 -26.13
C MET A 858 0.33 18.92 -26.34
N SER A 859 -0.57 19.88 -26.52
CA SER A 859 -0.22 21.26 -26.85
C SER A 859 -0.05 22.18 -25.63
N ASP A 860 -0.70 21.88 -24.50
CA ASP A 860 -0.62 22.69 -23.27
C ASP A 860 0.14 21.91 -22.16
N PRO A 861 1.26 22.45 -21.64
CA PRO A 861 1.95 21.89 -20.47
C PRO A 861 1.07 21.63 -19.25
N ARG A 862 -0.02 22.38 -19.06
CA ARG A 862 -0.94 22.21 -17.93
C ARG A 862 -1.83 20.98 -18.06
N ASP A 863 -2.31 20.70 -19.26
CA ASP A 863 -3.06 19.47 -19.54
C ASP A 863 -2.19 18.24 -19.30
N TYR A 864 -0.90 18.34 -19.65
CA TYR A 864 0.07 17.29 -19.33
C TYR A 864 0.28 17.13 -17.82
N LEU A 865 0.38 18.22 -17.06
CA LEU A 865 0.44 18.16 -15.59
C LEU A 865 -0.81 17.47 -15.01
N ALA A 866 -2.02 17.85 -15.44
CA ALA A 866 -3.26 17.23 -14.97
C ALA A 866 -3.32 15.73 -15.30
N HIS A 867 -2.83 15.35 -16.48
CA HIS A 867 -2.71 13.94 -16.88
C HIS A 867 -1.73 13.17 -15.99
N VAL A 868 -0.55 13.73 -15.72
CA VAL A 868 0.44 13.12 -14.82
C VAL A 868 -0.13 12.98 -13.41
N MET A 869 -0.76 14.02 -12.86
CA MET A 869 -1.40 13.98 -11.54
C MET A 869 -2.47 12.90 -11.44
N LYS A 870 -3.29 12.73 -12.50
CA LYS A 870 -4.30 11.67 -12.56
C LYS A 870 -3.68 10.28 -12.66
N ALA A 871 -2.56 10.14 -13.37
CA ALA A 871 -1.88 8.86 -13.53
C ALA A 871 -1.11 8.41 -12.28
N THR A 872 -0.62 9.36 -11.47
CA THR A 872 0.25 9.11 -10.31
C THR A 872 -0.38 9.39 -8.96
N ASN A 873 -1.64 9.85 -8.92
CA ASN A 873 -2.34 10.26 -7.68
C ASN A 873 -1.53 11.26 -6.82
N MET A 874 -0.66 12.05 -7.43
CA MET A 874 0.15 13.04 -6.72
C MET A 874 -0.56 14.39 -6.65
N SER A 875 -0.40 15.09 -5.53
CA SER A 875 -0.90 16.46 -5.39
C SER A 875 0.14 17.46 -5.90
N CYS A 876 -0.32 18.53 -6.55
CA CYS A 876 0.53 19.64 -6.96
C CYS A 876 0.75 20.59 -5.78
N LEU A 877 2.01 20.78 -5.39
CA LEU A 877 2.39 21.68 -4.30
C LEU A 877 2.57 23.13 -4.79
N THR A 878 2.90 23.32 -6.06
CA THR A 878 3.09 24.66 -6.63
C THR A 878 1.76 25.43 -6.63
N PRO A 879 1.72 26.70 -6.18
CA PRO A 879 0.51 27.52 -6.21
C PRO A 879 0.04 27.79 -7.65
N GLU A 880 -1.28 27.80 -7.86
CA GLU A 880 -1.87 28.10 -9.18
C GLU A 880 -1.46 29.47 -9.73
N GLY A 881 -1.25 30.46 -8.86
CA GLY A 881 -0.75 31.78 -9.23
C GLY A 881 0.68 31.82 -9.79
N ALA A 882 1.52 30.81 -9.51
CA ALA A 882 2.83 30.66 -10.13
C ALA A 882 2.75 29.88 -11.45
N THR A 883 1.64 29.20 -11.70
CA THR A 883 1.36 28.49 -12.95
C THR A 883 0.48 29.29 -13.91
N SER A 884 -0.11 30.42 -13.47
CA SER A 884 -0.97 31.29 -14.27
C SER A 884 -0.17 32.22 -15.20
N GLY A 885 -0.53 32.25 -16.48
CA GLY A 885 0.17 32.98 -17.55
C GLY A 885 0.40 32.11 -18.81
N ASP A 886 0.67 32.74 -19.96
CA ASP A 886 1.16 32.00 -21.14
C ASP A 886 2.65 31.76 -20.96
N CYS A 887 3.01 30.56 -20.49
CA CYS A 887 4.39 30.17 -20.24
C CYS A 887 4.75 28.97 -21.11
N ASP A 888 5.76 29.13 -21.98
CA ASP A 888 6.31 28.04 -22.79
C ASP A 888 7.09 27.01 -21.95
N PHE A 889 7.44 27.36 -20.70
CA PHE A 889 8.13 26.47 -19.76
C PHE A 889 7.34 26.34 -18.45
N LEU A 890 7.18 25.11 -17.97
CA LEU A 890 6.46 24.78 -16.74
C LEU A 890 7.32 23.90 -15.83
N SER A 891 7.59 24.36 -14.61
CA SER A 891 8.22 23.56 -13.55
C SER A 891 7.34 23.48 -12.31
N VAL A 892 7.02 22.26 -11.87
CA VAL A 892 6.04 22.00 -10.80
C VAL A 892 6.54 20.91 -9.86
N ASN A 893 6.35 21.14 -8.55
CA ASN A 893 6.62 20.15 -7.52
C ASN A 893 5.33 19.42 -7.15
N MET A 894 5.41 18.10 -7.03
CA MET A 894 4.31 17.20 -6.70
C MET A 894 4.70 16.29 -5.54
N TYR A 895 3.71 15.88 -4.75
CA TYR A 895 3.94 15.04 -3.58
C TYR A 895 2.78 14.07 -3.34
N ALA A 896 3.14 12.87 -2.90
CA ALA A 896 2.21 11.84 -2.45
C ALA A 896 2.81 11.06 -1.28
N ARG A 897 1.94 10.37 -0.54
CA ARG A 897 2.34 9.50 0.56
C ARG A 897 1.68 8.14 0.40
N SER A 898 2.45 7.09 0.64
CA SER A 898 1.93 5.72 0.63
C SER A 898 1.08 5.45 1.89
N LEU A 899 0.21 4.45 1.83
CA LEU A 899 -0.51 3.91 3.00
C LEU A 899 0.43 3.46 4.12
N PHE A 900 1.67 3.15 3.79
CA PHE A 900 2.74 2.75 4.71
C PHE A 900 3.49 3.95 5.31
N GLY A 901 3.08 5.18 4.98
CA GLY A 901 3.71 6.41 5.47
C GLY A 901 4.99 6.80 4.73
N GLU A 902 5.31 6.14 3.61
CA GLU A 902 6.48 6.47 2.80
C GLU A 902 6.18 7.67 1.89
N ASP A 903 7.16 8.55 1.75
CA ASP A 903 7.02 9.81 1.03
C ASP A 903 7.55 9.69 -0.41
N ALA A 904 6.78 10.19 -1.38
CA ALA A 904 7.12 10.22 -2.79
C ALA A 904 7.06 11.65 -3.33
N LEU A 905 8.18 12.15 -3.84
CA LEU A 905 8.32 13.51 -4.36
C LEU A 905 8.53 13.45 -5.87
N ALA A 906 7.95 14.39 -6.60
CA ALA A 906 8.24 14.53 -8.02
C ALA A 906 8.41 16.00 -8.41
N ASN A 907 9.35 16.28 -9.30
CA ASN A 907 9.52 17.55 -9.97
C ASN A 907 9.29 17.34 -11.48
N LEU A 908 8.25 17.97 -12.00
CA LEU A 908 7.94 18.00 -13.42
C LEU A 908 8.56 19.26 -14.02
N SER A 909 9.40 19.12 -15.05
CA SER A 909 9.96 20.25 -15.80
C SER A 909 9.78 20.01 -17.30
N VAL A 910 8.86 20.75 -17.92
CA VAL A 910 8.46 20.59 -19.33
C VAL A 910 8.44 21.92 -20.07
N GLU A 911 8.75 21.87 -21.35
CA GLU A 911 8.78 23.02 -22.26
C GLU A 911 7.99 22.72 -23.53
N ARG A 912 7.43 23.77 -24.13
CA ARG A 912 6.73 23.73 -25.39
C ARG A 912 7.72 24.00 -26.52
N THR A 913 7.87 23.04 -27.43
CA THR A 913 8.71 23.22 -28.61
C THR A 913 8.01 24.09 -29.66
N ALA A 914 8.80 24.66 -30.59
CA ALA A 914 8.27 25.41 -31.73
C ALA A 914 7.34 24.60 -32.64
N ALA A 915 7.40 23.26 -32.58
CA ALA A 915 6.52 22.34 -33.31
C ALA A 915 5.17 22.08 -32.59
N GLY A 916 4.96 22.68 -31.41
CA GLY A 916 3.74 22.51 -30.62
C GLY A 916 3.67 21.21 -29.80
N THR A 917 4.76 20.45 -29.72
CA THR A 917 4.90 19.28 -28.83
C THR A 917 5.57 19.65 -27.51
N ILE A 918 5.28 18.90 -26.46
CA ILE A 918 5.87 19.11 -25.14
C ILE A 918 7.07 18.19 -24.95
N THR A 919 8.22 18.78 -24.63
CA THR A 919 9.45 18.06 -24.29
C THR A 919 9.89 18.37 -22.87
N GLY A 920 10.52 17.43 -22.17
CA GLY A 920 10.99 17.70 -20.82
C GLY A 920 11.39 16.47 -20.04
N HIS A 921 11.39 16.58 -18.72
CA HIS A 921 11.67 15.47 -17.83
C HIS A 921 10.90 15.57 -16.51
N VAL A 922 10.52 14.41 -15.98
CA VAL A 922 9.98 14.25 -14.62
C VAL A 922 11.05 13.58 -13.77
N ARG A 923 11.45 14.22 -12.68
CA ARG A 923 12.35 13.63 -11.67
C ARG A 923 11.52 13.18 -10.49
N ILE A 924 11.58 11.92 -10.14
CA ILE A 924 10.88 11.34 -8.99
C ILE A 924 11.92 10.93 -7.97
N ARG A 925 11.72 11.29 -6.71
CA ARG A 925 12.56 10.89 -5.57
C ARG A 925 11.71 10.25 -4.47
N SER A 926 12.23 9.18 -3.89
CA SER A 926 11.62 8.52 -2.74
C SER A 926 12.70 7.88 -1.86
N LYS A 927 12.31 7.48 -0.64
CA LYS A 927 13.17 6.72 0.26
C LYS A 927 13.37 5.28 -0.20
N THR A 928 12.36 4.70 -0.88
CA THR A 928 12.40 3.33 -1.42
C THR A 928 12.56 3.34 -2.94
N GLN A 929 13.42 2.45 -3.44
CA GLN A 929 13.69 2.32 -4.87
C GLN A 929 12.44 1.91 -5.65
N GLY A 930 11.66 0.97 -5.10
CA GLY A 930 10.44 0.45 -5.73
C GLY A 930 9.43 1.55 -6.06
N ILE A 931 9.19 2.50 -5.16
CA ILE A 931 8.29 3.64 -5.41
C ILE A 931 8.80 4.53 -6.54
N ALA A 932 10.08 4.91 -6.50
CA ALA A 932 10.66 5.83 -7.49
C ALA A 932 10.64 5.24 -8.92
N LEU A 933 10.94 3.94 -9.05
CA LEU A 933 10.91 3.24 -10.34
C LEU A 933 9.48 3.05 -10.85
N SER A 934 8.59 2.50 -10.01
CA SER A 934 7.22 2.15 -10.41
C SER A 934 6.40 3.38 -10.82
N LEU A 935 6.55 4.50 -10.09
CA LEU A 935 5.92 5.77 -10.49
C LEU A 935 6.45 6.26 -11.84
N GLY A 936 7.75 6.09 -12.11
CA GLY A 936 8.33 6.49 -13.40
C GLY A 936 7.87 5.62 -14.56
N ASP A 937 7.76 4.31 -14.34
CA ASP A 937 7.18 3.37 -15.32
C ASP A 937 5.72 3.73 -15.60
N ARG A 938 4.95 4.09 -14.58
CA ARG A 938 3.55 4.52 -14.74
C ARG A 938 3.44 5.78 -15.58
N ILE A 939 4.30 6.79 -15.36
CA ILE A 939 4.35 8.00 -16.20
C ILE A 939 4.71 7.63 -17.65
N THR A 940 5.67 6.74 -17.85
CA THR A 940 6.08 6.28 -19.17
C THR A 940 4.94 5.55 -19.90
N MET A 941 4.17 4.72 -19.20
CA MET A 941 2.96 4.09 -19.75
C MET A 941 1.87 5.11 -20.05
N ALA A 942 1.65 6.08 -19.16
CA ALA A 942 0.67 7.15 -19.34
C ALA A 942 0.97 8.05 -20.55
N GLN A 943 2.26 8.22 -20.93
CA GLN A 943 2.66 8.92 -22.15
C GLN A 943 2.25 8.16 -23.43
N LYS A 944 2.33 6.82 -23.43
CA LYS A 944 1.99 6.00 -24.61
C LYS A 944 0.49 5.96 -24.93
N ASN A 945 -0.37 6.12 -23.92
CA ASN A 945 -1.83 6.07 -24.07
C ASN A 945 -2.42 7.27 -24.83
N ASN A 946 -1.62 8.28 -25.20
CA ASN A 946 -2.10 9.56 -25.71
C ASN A 946 -1.81 9.83 -27.20
N GLN A 947 -1.55 8.79 -28.01
CA GLN A 947 -1.73 8.94 -29.46
C GLN A 947 -3.22 9.20 -29.75
N PRO A 948 -3.56 10.16 -30.63
CA PRO A 948 -4.93 10.61 -30.79
C PRO A 948 -5.81 9.49 -31.34
N VAL A 949 -6.66 8.94 -30.47
CA VAL A 949 -7.73 8.01 -30.82
C VAL A 949 -9.03 8.81 -30.88
N SER A 950 -9.62 8.86 -32.07
CA SER A 950 -10.93 9.45 -32.33
C SER A 950 -12.06 8.65 -31.65
N ALA A 951 -12.75 9.28 -30.69
CA ALA A 951 -14.14 9.04 -30.26
C ALA A 951 -14.55 7.60 -29.81
N PRO A 952 -15.67 7.42 -29.08
CA PRO A 952 -15.68 6.65 -27.83
C PRO A 952 -15.78 5.12 -28.01
N ALA A 953 -15.05 4.42 -27.15
CA ALA A 953 -15.22 3.03 -26.70
C ALA A 953 -16.10 2.10 -27.57
N LEU A 954 -15.59 1.72 -28.74
CA LEU A 954 -15.93 0.46 -29.39
C LEU A 954 -14.78 -0.50 -29.12
N LYS A 955 -15.14 -1.73 -28.72
CA LYS A 955 -14.24 -2.90 -28.55
C LYS A 955 -13.01 -2.75 -29.43
N GLN A 956 -11.83 -2.75 -28.82
CA GLN A 956 -10.53 -2.65 -29.49
C GLN A 956 -10.50 -3.69 -30.62
N MET A 957 -10.87 -3.29 -31.85
CA MET A 957 -10.99 -4.22 -32.96
C MET A 957 -9.58 -4.57 -33.39
N ILE A 958 -9.23 -5.81 -33.11
CA ILE A 958 -7.95 -6.37 -33.48
C ILE A 958 -7.87 -6.39 -35.02
N SER A 959 -6.70 -6.10 -35.57
CA SER A 959 -6.48 -5.96 -37.02
C SER A 959 -7.16 -7.09 -37.81
N PRO A 960 -7.87 -6.80 -38.92
CA PRO A 960 -8.53 -7.83 -39.72
C PRO A 960 -7.55 -8.92 -40.14
N ALA A 961 -7.98 -10.18 -39.98
CA ALA A 961 -7.22 -11.32 -40.47
C ALA A 961 -7.51 -11.52 -41.97
N LEU A 962 -6.50 -11.89 -42.74
CA LEU A 962 -6.65 -12.19 -44.15
C LEU A 962 -6.94 -13.68 -44.33
N TYR A 963 -7.86 -14.05 -45.22
CA TYR A 963 -8.07 -15.46 -45.57
C TYR A 963 -7.84 -15.72 -47.05
N HIS A 964 -7.32 -16.92 -47.36
CA HIS A 964 -7.21 -17.42 -48.71
C HIS A 964 -7.80 -18.83 -48.81
N TYR A 965 -8.56 -19.09 -49.87
CA TYR A 965 -9.18 -20.38 -50.12
C TYR A 965 -8.65 -21.01 -51.41
N PHE A 966 -7.95 -22.14 -51.28
CA PHE A 966 -7.45 -22.90 -52.41
C PHE A 966 -8.55 -23.81 -52.97
N ARG A 967 -8.87 -23.63 -54.26
CA ARG A 967 -9.93 -24.41 -54.93
C ARG A 967 -9.49 -25.83 -55.29
N THR A 968 -8.20 -26.02 -55.61
CA THR A 968 -7.62 -27.30 -55.99
C THR A 968 -6.98 -28.00 -54.79
N PRO A 969 -7.20 -29.32 -54.60
CA PRO A 969 -6.54 -30.09 -53.54
C PRO A 969 -5.01 -30.04 -53.61
N LEU A 970 -4.37 -29.70 -52.49
CA LEU A 970 -2.93 -29.43 -52.40
C LEU A 970 -2.13 -30.61 -51.83
N PRO A 971 -0.90 -30.87 -52.32
CA PRO A 971 0.05 -31.76 -51.65
C PRO A 971 0.42 -31.25 -50.25
N TYR A 972 0.34 -32.11 -49.24
CA TYR A 972 0.53 -31.72 -47.84
C TYR A 972 1.92 -31.14 -47.55
N ALA A 973 2.99 -31.73 -48.11
CA ALA A 973 4.36 -31.27 -47.88
C ALA A 973 4.59 -29.82 -48.34
N GLN A 974 3.98 -29.42 -49.47
CA GLN A 974 4.08 -28.06 -49.98
C GLN A 974 3.29 -27.07 -49.14
N THR A 975 2.09 -27.46 -48.68
CA THR A 975 1.32 -26.63 -47.75
C THR A 975 1.99 -26.49 -46.39
N LEU A 976 2.70 -27.53 -45.91
CA LEU A 976 3.50 -27.45 -44.69
C LEU A 976 4.67 -26.48 -44.86
N ALA A 977 5.38 -26.54 -45.98
CA ALA A 977 6.45 -25.58 -46.29
C ALA A 977 5.92 -24.13 -46.36
N LEU A 978 4.72 -23.93 -46.92
CA LEU A 978 4.05 -22.63 -46.94
C LEU A 978 3.74 -22.12 -45.52
N GLN A 979 3.21 -22.97 -44.64
CA GLN A 979 2.95 -22.60 -43.24
C GLN A 979 4.24 -22.20 -42.50
N GLU A 980 5.33 -22.94 -42.69
CA GLU A 980 6.64 -22.59 -42.11
C GLU A 980 7.18 -21.26 -42.64
N LYS A 981 7.06 -21.01 -43.96
CA LYS A 981 7.49 -19.75 -44.58
C LYS A 981 6.68 -18.56 -44.03
N ILE A 982 5.35 -18.68 -43.94
CA ILE A 982 4.49 -17.63 -43.38
C ILE A 982 4.81 -17.40 -41.91
N HIS A 983 5.04 -18.46 -41.13
CA HIS A 983 5.43 -18.34 -39.73
C HIS A 983 6.75 -17.57 -39.56
N GLN A 984 7.76 -17.85 -40.38
CA GLN A 984 9.03 -17.12 -40.37
C GLN A 984 8.85 -15.64 -40.71
N LEU A 985 8.04 -15.32 -41.72
CA LEU A 985 7.72 -13.93 -42.10
C LEU A 985 6.95 -13.21 -40.98
N GLN A 986 5.96 -13.87 -40.37
CA GLN A 986 5.22 -13.31 -39.23
C GLN A 986 6.16 -13.01 -38.05
N LEU A 987 7.12 -13.90 -37.75
CA LEU A 987 8.13 -13.67 -36.71
C LEU A 987 9.04 -12.47 -37.04
N LEU A 988 9.45 -12.33 -38.30
CA LEU A 988 10.30 -11.22 -38.74
C LEU A 988 9.57 -9.88 -38.64
N TYR A 989 8.35 -9.80 -39.17
CA TYR A 989 7.52 -8.59 -39.14
C TYR A 989 6.90 -8.29 -37.77
N ARG A 990 6.98 -9.22 -36.81
CA ARG A 990 6.58 -8.97 -35.42
C ARG A 990 7.50 -7.99 -34.72
N LYS A 991 8.79 -7.93 -35.06
CA LYS A 991 9.73 -6.95 -34.49
C LYS A 991 9.37 -5.51 -34.85
N THR A 992 8.68 -5.31 -35.98
CA THR A 992 8.27 -4.01 -36.51
C THR A 992 6.76 -3.76 -36.35
N SER A 993 6.04 -4.60 -35.60
CA SER A 993 4.59 -4.52 -35.36
C SER A 993 3.71 -4.50 -36.63
N SER A 994 4.23 -5.00 -37.77
CA SER A 994 3.56 -4.93 -39.08
C SER A 994 3.01 -6.28 -39.58
N HIS A 995 3.16 -7.38 -38.83
CA HIS A 995 2.68 -8.70 -39.27
C HIS A 995 1.14 -8.78 -39.32
N LYS A 996 0.59 -9.66 -40.17
CA LYS A 996 -0.85 -9.89 -40.32
C LYS A 996 -1.22 -11.33 -39.92
N ASP A 997 -2.41 -11.49 -39.35
CA ASP A 997 -3.01 -12.80 -39.07
C ASP A 997 -3.59 -13.37 -40.37
N ILE A 998 -3.38 -14.67 -40.63
CA ILE A 998 -3.78 -15.32 -41.89
C ILE A 998 -4.58 -16.61 -41.61
N LEU A 999 -5.63 -16.88 -42.39
CA LEU A 999 -6.34 -18.16 -42.40
C LEU A 999 -6.28 -18.79 -43.79
N LEU A 1000 -5.63 -19.94 -43.90
CA LEU A 1000 -5.65 -20.73 -45.13
C LEU A 1000 -6.75 -21.79 -45.04
N LEU A 1001 -7.63 -21.85 -46.03
CA LEU A 1001 -8.65 -22.88 -46.18
C LEU A 1001 -8.39 -23.66 -47.46
N LEU A 1002 -8.42 -24.99 -47.39
CA LEU A 1002 -8.07 -25.85 -48.52
C LEU A 1002 -8.58 -27.27 -48.34
N GLN A 1003 -8.37 -28.07 -49.37
CA GLN A 1003 -8.45 -29.53 -49.32
C GLN A 1003 -7.05 -30.09 -49.57
N HIS A 1004 -6.74 -31.24 -48.97
CA HIS A 1004 -5.50 -31.95 -49.27
C HIS A 1004 -5.72 -33.04 -50.30
N ARG A 1005 -4.66 -33.39 -51.03
CA ARG A 1005 -4.59 -34.71 -51.69
C ARG A 1005 -4.51 -35.81 -50.62
N PRO A 1006 -4.92 -37.06 -50.90
CA PRO A 1006 -4.92 -38.13 -49.91
C PRO A 1006 -3.56 -38.27 -49.22
N VAL A 1007 -3.54 -38.06 -47.91
CA VAL A 1007 -2.32 -38.08 -47.09
C VAL A 1007 -2.63 -38.57 -45.68
N TYR A 1008 -1.76 -39.40 -45.13
CA TYR A 1008 -1.71 -39.71 -43.72
C TYR A 1008 -0.64 -38.87 -43.04
N THR A 1009 -1.00 -38.25 -41.92
CA THR A 1009 -0.07 -37.42 -41.14
C THR A 1009 0.12 -38.00 -39.75
N ALA A 1010 1.37 -38.22 -39.36
CA ALA A 1010 1.73 -38.60 -37.99
C ALA A 1010 2.05 -37.34 -37.17
N GLY A 1011 1.38 -37.17 -36.03
CA GLY A 1011 1.63 -36.08 -35.09
C GLY A 1011 2.66 -36.44 -34.02
N ARG A 1012 2.94 -35.52 -33.09
CA ARG A 1012 4.01 -35.66 -32.08
C ARG A 1012 3.85 -36.81 -31.10
N ARG A 1013 2.65 -37.36 -30.93
CA ARG A 1013 2.37 -38.41 -29.92
C ARG A 1013 2.57 -39.84 -30.45
N GLN A 1014 2.96 -40.01 -31.71
CA GLN A 1014 3.21 -41.32 -32.30
C GLN A 1014 4.58 -41.88 -31.87
N THR A 1015 4.65 -43.16 -31.47
CA THR A 1015 5.88 -43.86 -31.08
C THR A 1015 6.67 -44.40 -32.29
N GLU A 1016 8.00 -44.18 -32.29
CA GLU A 1016 8.88 -44.35 -33.47
C GLU A 1016 8.91 -45.78 -34.07
N ASP A 1017 8.77 -46.83 -33.27
CA ASP A 1017 8.91 -48.24 -33.72
C ASP A 1017 7.75 -48.74 -34.62
N SER A 1018 6.60 -48.05 -34.67
CA SER A 1018 5.42 -48.45 -35.46
C SER A 1018 5.24 -47.70 -36.79
N VAL A 1019 6.00 -46.62 -37.01
CA VAL A 1019 5.71 -45.63 -38.06
C VAL A 1019 6.18 -46.09 -39.45
N GLN A 1020 7.28 -46.83 -39.54
CA GLN A 1020 7.92 -47.13 -40.83
C GLN A 1020 7.18 -48.20 -41.64
N ASP A 1021 6.64 -49.22 -40.97
CA ASP A 1021 5.84 -50.28 -41.61
C ASP A 1021 4.47 -49.75 -42.05
N GLU A 1022 3.80 -48.97 -41.20
CA GLU A 1022 2.56 -48.26 -41.52
C GLU A 1022 2.77 -47.28 -42.68
N ARG A 1023 3.86 -46.50 -42.68
CA ARG A 1023 4.19 -45.59 -43.78
C ARG A 1023 4.27 -46.31 -45.11
N THR A 1024 4.97 -47.44 -45.16
CA THR A 1024 5.13 -48.22 -46.41
C THR A 1024 3.79 -48.78 -46.88
N ARG A 1025 2.97 -49.31 -45.97
CA ARG A 1025 1.62 -49.82 -46.27
C ARG A 1025 0.70 -48.73 -46.82
N LEU A 1026 0.67 -47.58 -46.16
CA LEU A 1026 -0.23 -46.48 -46.49
C LEU A 1026 0.17 -45.76 -47.79
N THR A 1027 1.46 -45.72 -48.11
CA THR A 1027 1.93 -45.22 -49.42
C THR A 1027 1.58 -46.17 -50.57
N ASN A 1028 1.60 -47.48 -50.35
CA ASN A 1028 1.23 -48.45 -51.38
C ASN A 1028 -0.26 -48.39 -51.79
N ILE A 1029 -1.16 -48.03 -50.86
CA ILE A 1029 -2.59 -47.84 -51.15
C ILE A 1029 -2.90 -46.51 -51.86
N GLY A 1030 -1.88 -45.68 -52.14
CA GLY A 1030 -2.02 -44.48 -52.97
C GLY A 1030 -2.19 -43.16 -52.23
N ALA A 1031 -1.93 -43.11 -50.91
CA ALA A 1031 -1.90 -41.87 -50.12
C ALA A 1031 -0.46 -41.47 -49.74
N ASP A 1032 -0.18 -40.18 -49.67
CA ASP A 1032 1.10 -39.70 -49.15
C ASP A 1032 1.23 -39.95 -47.64
N PHE A 1033 2.46 -39.94 -47.11
CA PHE A 1033 2.70 -40.04 -45.67
C PHE A 1033 3.69 -38.97 -45.21
N VAL A 1034 3.29 -38.15 -44.23
CA VAL A 1034 4.10 -37.03 -43.72
C VAL A 1034 4.13 -37.02 -42.20
N THR A 1035 5.33 -36.98 -41.61
CA THR A 1035 5.51 -36.74 -40.17
C THR A 1035 5.48 -35.25 -39.90
N THR A 1036 4.75 -34.83 -38.86
CA THR A 1036 4.44 -33.42 -38.60
C THR A 1036 4.59 -33.08 -37.12
N ALA A 1037 4.81 -31.80 -36.84
CA ALA A 1037 4.90 -31.30 -35.47
C ALA A 1037 3.53 -30.88 -34.89
N ARG A 1038 2.41 -31.30 -35.49
CA ARG A 1038 1.05 -31.04 -34.98
C ARG A 1038 0.77 -31.90 -33.74
N GLY A 1039 -0.11 -31.40 -32.86
CA GLY A 1039 -0.64 -32.20 -31.74
C GLY A 1039 -1.50 -33.38 -32.22
N GLY A 1040 -1.53 -34.45 -31.43
CA GLY A 1040 -2.27 -35.69 -31.71
C GLY A 1040 -1.42 -36.80 -32.34
N GLU A 1041 -2.08 -37.90 -32.68
CA GLU A 1041 -1.52 -39.11 -33.30
C GLU A 1041 -1.84 -39.16 -34.81
N LEU A 1042 -1.59 -40.30 -35.46
CA LEU A 1042 -1.88 -40.55 -36.89
C LEU A 1042 -3.31 -40.17 -37.29
N THR A 1043 -3.48 -39.47 -38.42
CA THR A 1043 -4.79 -39.16 -39.01
C THR A 1043 -4.71 -39.03 -40.53
N PHE A 1044 -5.87 -38.93 -41.20
CA PHE A 1044 -5.99 -38.76 -42.64
C PHE A 1044 -6.50 -37.36 -43.03
N HIS A 1045 -5.98 -36.84 -44.14
CA HIS A 1045 -6.50 -35.67 -44.85
C HIS A 1045 -6.63 -35.99 -46.34
N GLY A 1046 -7.67 -35.46 -46.99
CA GLY A 1046 -7.93 -35.74 -48.40
C GLY A 1046 -9.07 -34.91 -48.97
N PRO A 1047 -9.41 -35.11 -50.26
CA PRO A 1047 -10.59 -34.50 -50.88
C PRO A 1047 -11.86 -34.88 -50.12
N GLY A 1048 -12.82 -33.96 -50.04
CA GLY A 1048 -14.01 -34.14 -49.20
C GLY A 1048 -13.89 -33.57 -47.78
N GLN A 1049 -12.69 -33.13 -47.39
CA GLN A 1049 -12.42 -32.54 -46.08
C GLN A 1049 -12.03 -31.05 -46.23
N ILE A 1050 -12.69 -30.17 -45.47
CA ILE A 1050 -12.24 -28.78 -45.32
C ILE A 1050 -11.15 -28.75 -44.25
N VAL A 1051 -9.95 -28.36 -44.66
CA VAL A 1051 -8.81 -28.17 -43.77
C VAL A 1051 -8.54 -26.67 -43.63
N GLY A 1052 -8.47 -26.20 -42.39
CA GLY A 1052 -8.17 -24.81 -42.08
C GLY A 1052 -6.93 -24.66 -41.23
N TYR A 1053 -6.05 -23.74 -41.63
CA TYR A 1053 -4.82 -23.38 -40.92
C TYR A 1053 -4.87 -21.90 -40.51
N PRO A 1054 -5.38 -21.59 -39.30
CA PRO A 1054 -5.35 -20.23 -38.78
C PRO A 1054 -3.95 -19.93 -38.20
N LEU A 1055 -3.20 -19.14 -38.95
CA LEU A 1055 -1.86 -18.61 -38.66
C LEU A 1055 -1.98 -17.26 -37.93
N ILE A 1056 -2.31 -17.33 -36.63
CA ILE A 1056 -2.73 -16.17 -35.82
C ILE A 1056 -1.77 -15.93 -34.64
N ASP A 1057 -1.49 -14.67 -34.31
CA ASP A 1057 -0.78 -14.27 -33.08
C ASP A 1057 -1.74 -14.20 -31.89
N LEU A 1058 -1.61 -15.19 -30.99
CA LEU A 1058 -2.42 -15.31 -29.78
C LEU A 1058 -2.13 -14.24 -28.72
N SER A 1059 -1.06 -13.45 -28.88
CA SER A 1059 -0.73 -12.33 -27.98
C SER A 1059 -1.47 -11.03 -28.29
N ARG A 1060 -2.11 -10.91 -29.46
CA ARG A 1060 -2.79 -9.68 -29.90
C ARG A 1060 -4.19 -9.48 -29.31
N SER A 1061 -4.75 -10.50 -28.68
CA SER A 1061 -6.03 -10.40 -28.00
C SER A 1061 -5.87 -9.84 -26.58
N SER A 1062 -6.83 -9.04 -26.12
CA SER A 1062 -6.89 -8.53 -24.75
C SER A 1062 -8.21 -8.96 -24.10
N PRO A 1063 -8.20 -9.87 -23.10
CA PRO A 1063 -7.02 -10.54 -22.52
C PRO A 1063 -6.31 -11.50 -23.50
N THR A 1064 -5.04 -11.82 -23.22
CA THR A 1064 -4.26 -12.70 -24.10
C THR A 1064 -4.86 -14.10 -24.12
N VAL A 1065 -5.11 -14.64 -25.31
CA VAL A 1065 -5.75 -15.95 -25.48
C VAL A 1065 -4.72 -17.06 -25.16
N SER A 1066 -5.10 -18.00 -24.29
CA SER A 1066 -4.30 -19.20 -24.00
C SER A 1066 -4.44 -20.22 -25.13
N VAL A 1067 -3.49 -21.16 -25.24
CA VAL A 1067 -3.55 -22.21 -26.28
C VAL A 1067 -4.81 -23.06 -26.15
N ARG A 1068 -5.25 -23.34 -24.90
CA ARG A 1068 -6.47 -24.11 -24.64
C ARG A 1068 -7.72 -23.34 -25.04
N ASP A 1069 -7.82 -22.06 -24.65
CA ASP A 1069 -8.94 -21.20 -25.05
C ASP A 1069 -9.04 -21.08 -26.58
N TYR A 1070 -7.90 -20.94 -27.27
CA TYR A 1070 -7.85 -20.94 -28.72
C TYR A 1070 -8.40 -22.24 -29.34
N VAL A 1071 -7.99 -23.41 -28.85
CA VAL A 1071 -8.51 -24.71 -29.32
C VAL A 1071 -10.02 -24.84 -29.04
N CYS A 1072 -10.49 -24.41 -27.87
CA CYS A 1072 -11.92 -24.40 -27.53
C CYS A 1072 -12.72 -23.50 -28.48
N ARG A 1073 -12.22 -22.31 -28.81
CA ARG A 1073 -12.85 -21.40 -29.78
C ARG A 1073 -12.90 -22.01 -31.18
N LEU A 1074 -11.85 -22.70 -31.63
CA LEU A 1074 -11.87 -23.42 -32.91
C LEU A 1074 -12.91 -24.54 -32.90
N GLN A 1075 -12.96 -25.35 -31.84
CA GLN A 1075 -13.94 -26.41 -31.70
C GLN A 1075 -15.37 -25.86 -31.71
N LYS A 1076 -15.60 -24.80 -30.95
CA LYS A 1076 -16.92 -24.17 -30.88
C LYS A 1076 -17.36 -23.57 -32.21
N ALA A 1077 -16.43 -23.06 -33.02
CA ALA A 1077 -16.73 -22.54 -34.36
C ALA A 1077 -17.28 -23.65 -35.28
N LEU A 1078 -16.68 -24.83 -35.22
CA LEU A 1078 -17.08 -26.00 -36.00
C LEU A 1078 -18.42 -26.58 -35.50
N GLU A 1079 -18.62 -26.64 -34.19
CA GLU A 1079 -19.90 -27.05 -33.57
C GLU A 1079 -21.06 -26.13 -33.98
N LEU A 1080 -20.83 -24.81 -33.92
CA LEU A 1080 -21.82 -23.81 -34.35
C LEU A 1080 -22.08 -23.90 -35.84
N HIS A 1081 -21.06 -24.13 -36.66
CA HIS A 1081 -21.24 -24.32 -38.09
C HIS A 1081 -22.12 -25.54 -38.40
N LEU A 1082 -21.89 -26.69 -37.74
CA LEU A 1082 -22.75 -27.87 -37.87
C LEU A 1082 -24.20 -27.61 -37.44
N LEU A 1083 -24.38 -26.92 -36.32
CA LEU A 1083 -25.71 -26.66 -35.78
C LEU A 1083 -26.48 -25.63 -36.62
N GLU A 1084 -25.85 -24.53 -37.01
CA GLU A 1084 -26.54 -23.43 -37.69
C GLU A 1084 -26.67 -23.63 -39.20
N ALA A 1085 -25.65 -24.18 -39.87
CA ALA A 1085 -25.71 -24.40 -41.32
C ALA A 1085 -26.46 -25.70 -41.65
N HIS A 1086 -26.26 -26.73 -40.82
CA HIS A 1086 -26.79 -28.08 -41.08
C HIS A 1086 -27.84 -28.53 -40.07
N GLY A 1087 -28.11 -27.84 -38.97
CA GLY A 1087 -29.07 -28.35 -37.96
C GLY A 1087 -28.65 -29.69 -37.34
N ILE A 1088 -27.36 -30.03 -37.41
CA ILE A 1088 -26.81 -31.27 -36.86
C ILE A 1088 -26.37 -30.99 -35.43
N LYS A 1089 -26.88 -31.77 -34.48
CA LYS A 1089 -26.46 -31.70 -33.07
C LYS A 1089 -25.15 -32.47 -32.88
N HIS A 1090 -24.22 -31.87 -32.15
CA HIS A 1090 -22.98 -32.50 -31.70
C HIS A 1090 -23.16 -33.08 -30.29
N ALA A 1091 -22.31 -34.03 -29.92
CA ALA A 1091 -22.21 -34.60 -28.58
C ALA A 1091 -20.91 -34.14 -27.89
N PRO A 1092 -20.94 -33.88 -26.57
CA PRO A 1092 -19.72 -33.59 -25.81
C PRO A 1092 -18.82 -34.84 -25.74
N SER A 1093 -17.51 -34.62 -25.76
CA SER A 1093 -16.50 -35.69 -25.64
C SER A 1093 -15.30 -35.16 -24.85
N ASP A 1094 -14.64 -36.06 -24.12
CA ASP A 1094 -13.38 -35.78 -23.42
C ASP A 1094 -12.19 -35.66 -24.40
N HIS A 1095 -12.39 -36.05 -25.66
CA HIS A 1095 -11.37 -35.96 -26.71
C HIS A 1095 -11.53 -34.70 -27.57
N THR A 1096 -10.41 -34.11 -28.00
CA THR A 1096 -10.42 -32.90 -28.83
C THR A 1096 -10.97 -33.16 -30.24
N GLY A 1097 -11.99 -32.41 -30.64
CA GLY A 1097 -12.66 -32.51 -31.93
C GLY A 1097 -14.18 -32.36 -31.81
N VAL A 1098 -14.90 -32.60 -32.90
CA VAL A 1098 -16.37 -32.52 -32.91
C VAL A 1098 -16.96 -33.89 -33.21
N PHE A 1099 -17.87 -34.32 -32.34
CA PHE A 1099 -18.47 -35.64 -32.34
C PHE A 1099 -19.99 -35.56 -32.53
N LEU A 1100 -20.56 -36.56 -33.19
CA LEU A 1100 -22.03 -36.71 -33.27
C LEU A 1100 -22.59 -37.50 -32.09
N ASP A 1101 -21.84 -38.50 -31.66
CA ASP A 1101 -22.11 -39.41 -30.56
C ASP A 1101 -20.78 -39.93 -30.00
N ALA A 1102 -20.82 -40.85 -29.03
CA ALA A 1102 -19.63 -41.40 -28.38
C ALA A 1102 -18.65 -42.09 -29.37
N ASN A 1103 -19.13 -42.56 -30.52
CA ASN A 1103 -18.37 -43.42 -31.44
C ASN A 1103 -18.15 -42.78 -32.81
N THR A 1104 -18.62 -41.56 -33.07
CA THR A 1104 -18.57 -40.95 -34.41
C THR A 1104 -18.01 -39.53 -34.39
N LYS A 1105 -16.83 -39.33 -35.01
CA LYS A 1105 -16.10 -38.05 -35.06
C LYS A 1105 -16.17 -37.41 -36.45
N ILE A 1106 -16.60 -36.16 -36.55
CA ILE A 1106 -16.70 -35.41 -37.82
C ILE A 1106 -15.51 -34.48 -38.06
N ALA A 1107 -14.97 -33.88 -36.99
CA ALA A 1107 -13.88 -32.91 -37.12
C ALA A 1107 -12.75 -33.18 -36.12
N SER A 1108 -11.52 -33.00 -36.58
CA SER A 1108 -10.30 -33.11 -35.79
C SER A 1108 -9.58 -31.78 -35.72
N ILE A 1109 -9.01 -31.46 -34.54
CA ILE A 1109 -8.25 -30.23 -34.31
C ILE A 1109 -6.86 -30.62 -33.81
N GLY A 1110 -5.83 -30.14 -34.49
CA GLY A 1110 -4.44 -30.35 -34.15
C GLY A 1110 -3.64 -29.09 -34.47
N VAL A 1111 -3.28 -28.34 -33.44
CA VAL A 1111 -2.54 -27.08 -33.55
C VAL A 1111 -1.11 -27.23 -33.03
N GLN A 1112 -0.23 -26.36 -33.48
CA GLN A 1112 1.11 -26.13 -32.94
C GLN A 1112 1.27 -24.64 -32.68
N VAL A 1113 1.68 -24.28 -31.46
CA VAL A 1113 1.97 -22.89 -31.10
C VAL A 1113 3.46 -22.74 -30.86
N ARG A 1114 4.11 -21.82 -31.60
CA ARG A 1114 5.52 -21.44 -31.41
C ARG A 1114 5.59 -19.93 -31.28
N HIS A 1115 6.28 -19.42 -30.26
CA HIS A 1115 6.37 -17.98 -29.98
C HIS A 1115 4.99 -17.29 -29.95
N ARG A 1116 3.94 -17.95 -29.44
CA ARG A 1116 2.53 -17.47 -29.47
C ARG A 1116 1.89 -17.30 -30.87
N LEU A 1117 2.56 -17.68 -31.95
CA LEU A 1117 1.95 -17.82 -33.27
C LEU A 1117 1.44 -19.24 -33.46
N ALA A 1118 0.16 -19.37 -33.82
CA ALA A 1118 -0.45 -20.65 -34.14
C ALA A 1118 -0.10 -21.11 -35.57
N THR A 1119 0.11 -22.41 -35.73
CA THR A 1119 0.34 -23.14 -36.98
C THR A 1119 -0.45 -24.45 -36.93
N HIS A 1120 -0.74 -25.07 -38.07
CA HIS A 1120 -1.77 -26.11 -38.18
C HIS A 1120 -3.16 -25.61 -37.71
N GLY A 1121 -4.14 -26.50 -37.55
CA GLY A 1121 -5.51 -26.09 -37.31
C GLY A 1121 -6.50 -27.24 -37.24
N PHE A 1122 -7.53 -27.20 -38.10
CA PHE A 1122 -8.64 -28.15 -38.05
C PHE A 1122 -8.86 -28.84 -39.40
N ALA A 1123 -9.54 -29.98 -39.34
CA ALA A 1123 -9.94 -30.79 -40.47
C ALA A 1123 -11.37 -31.29 -40.23
N MET A 1124 -12.31 -30.92 -41.10
CA MET A 1124 -13.73 -31.26 -40.99
C MET A 1124 -14.22 -32.01 -42.22
N ASN A 1125 -14.77 -33.21 -42.02
CA ASN A 1125 -15.25 -34.07 -43.10
C ASN A 1125 -16.62 -33.61 -43.61
N ILE A 1126 -16.67 -33.12 -44.84
CA ILE A 1126 -17.91 -32.63 -45.46
C ILE A 1126 -18.58 -33.75 -46.28
N THR A 1127 -17.84 -34.36 -47.21
CA THR A 1127 -18.34 -35.45 -48.08
C THR A 1127 -17.92 -36.83 -47.57
N ARG A 1128 -18.46 -37.89 -48.16
CA ARG A 1128 -18.18 -39.30 -47.83
C ARG A 1128 -16.81 -39.80 -48.30
N GLU A 1129 -16.16 -39.07 -49.19
CA GLU A 1129 -14.89 -39.47 -49.82
C GLU A 1129 -13.77 -39.83 -48.82
N PRO A 1130 -13.55 -39.09 -47.70
CA PRO A 1130 -12.51 -39.41 -46.75
C PRO A 1130 -12.74 -40.72 -45.97
N LEU A 1131 -13.97 -41.22 -45.90
CA LEU A 1131 -14.34 -42.31 -44.98
C LEU A 1131 -13.61 -43.61 -45.30
N ALA A 1132 -13.51 -43.98 -46.58
CA ALA A 1132 -12.81 -45.19 -47.02
C ALA A 1132 -11.30 -45.16 -46.68
N TRP A 1133 -10.72 -43.96 -46.58
CA TRP A 1133 -9.34 -43.75 -46.16
C TRP A 1133 -9.19 -43.82 -44.64
N PHE A 1134 -10.16 -43.31 -43.88
CA PHE A 1134 -10.19 -43.46 -42.43
C PHE A 1134 -10.33 -44.92 -42.00
N ASP A 1135 -11.07 -45.76 -42.75
CA ASP A 1135 -11.22 -47.19 -42.47
C ASP A 1135 -9.90 -47.99 -42.53
N GLN A 1136 -8.81 -47.40 -43.07
CA GLN A 1136 -7.50 -48.05 -43.17
C GLN A 1136 -6.61 -47.84 -41.95
N VAL A 1137 -6.97 -46.96 -41.00
CA VAL A 1137 -6.13 -46.59 -39.85
C VAL A 1137 -6.96 -46.35 -38.59
N VAL A 1138 -6.34 -46.51 -37.41
CA VAL A 1138 -6.91 -46.01 -36.14
C VAL A 1138 -6.60 -44.52 -36.02
N ALA A 1139 -7.54 -43.67 -36.42
CA ALA A 1139 -7.34 -42.23 -36.41
C ALA A 1139 -7.35 -41.65 -34.99
N CYS A 1140 -6.37 -40.80 -34.69
CA CYS A 1140 -6.22 -40.10 -33.41
C CYS A 1140 -6.08 -41.02 -32.17
N GLY A 1141 -5.70 -42.29 -32.35
CA GLY A 1141 -5.53 -43.27 -31.25
C GLY A 1141 -6.83 -43.81 -30.67
N LEU A 1142 -7.98 -43.56 -31.32
CA LEU A 1142 -9.31 -43.93 -30.82
C LEU A 1142 -9.85 -45.18 -31.56
N ALA A 1143 -9.57 -46.37 -31.02
CA ALA A 1143 -9.95 -47.64 -31.66
C ALA A 1143 -11.47 -47.85 -31.80
N ASP A 1144 -12.26 -47.31 -30.86
CA ASP A 1144 -13.71 -47.48 -30.81
C ASP A 1144 -14.49 -46.35 -31.53
N VAL A 1145 -13.79 -45.41 -32.18
CA VAL A 1145 -14.38 -44.23 -32.83
C VAL A 1145 -14.19 -44.28 -34.34
N LYS A 1146 -15.28 -44.14 -35.08
CA LYS A 1146 -15.29 -44.05 -36.55
C LYS A 1146 -15.35 -42.61 -37.03
N ALA A 1147 -14.80 -42.36 -38.21
CA ALA A 1147 -14.97 -41.08 -38.89
C ALA A 1147 -16.41 -40.94 -39.42
N GLY A 1148 -17.01 -39.77 -39.23
CA GLY A 1148 -18.26 -39.35 -39.84
C GLY A 1148 -18.05 -38.22 -40.84
N ALA A 1149 -19.06 -37.92 -41.64
CA ALA A 1149 -19.09 -36.80 -42.58
C ALA A 1149 -20.46 -36.11 -42.57
N VAL A 1150 -20.50 -34.81 -42.85
CA VAL A 1150 -21.76 -34.02 -42.87
C VAL A 1150 -22.76 -34.61 -43.88
N GLU A 1151 -22.31 -34.97 -45.08
CA GLU A 1151 -23.10 -35.59 -46.14
C GLU A 1151 -23.69 -36.95 -45.72
N SER A 1152 -22.96 -37.74 -44.93
CA SER A 1152 -23.46 -39.01 -44.39
C SER A 1152 -24.68 -38.81 -43.51
N VAL A 1153 -24.68 -37.78 -42.67
CA VAL A 1153 -25.76 -37.48 -41.72
C VAL A 1153 -26.96 -36.86 -42.43
N LYS A 1154 -26.73 -36.02 -43.44
CA LYS A 1154 -27.80 -35.33 -44.17
C LYS A 1154 -28.48 -36.16 -45.25
N GLY A 1155 -27.77 -37.13 -45.84
CA GLY A 1155 -28.30 -37.96 -46.92
C GLY A 1155 -28.51 -37.20 -48.24
N LYS A 1156 -27.79 -36.08 -48.45
CA LYS A 1156 -27.79 -35.28 -49.69
C LYS A 1156 -26.38 -34.83 -49.99
N GLU A 1157 -26.07 -34.69 -51.28
CA GLU A 1157 -24.80 -34.19 -51.78
C GLU A 1157 -24.56 -32.73 -51.32
N ILE A 1158 -23.37 -32.44 -50.80
CA ILE A 1158 -22.99 -31.13 -50.25
C ILE A 1158 -21.79 -30.58 -51.02
N ASP A 1159 -21.93 -29.37 -51.56
CA ASP A 1159 -20.81 -28.64 -52.16
C ASP A 1159 -19.91 -28.03 -51.09
N ILE A 1160 -18.64 -28.47 -51.08
CA ILE A 1160 -17.60 -28.01 -50.14
C ILE A 1160 -17.36 -26.50 -50.27
N HIS A 1161 -17.45 -25.96 -51.49
CA HIS A 1161 -17.19 -24.53 -51.73
C HIS A 1161 -18.25 -23.63 -51.08
N ALA A 1162 -19.49 -24.11 -50.96
CA ALA A 1162 -20.59 -23.39 -50.35
C ALA A 1162 -20.46 -23.25 -48.82
N GLU A 1163 -19.66 -24.10 -48.17
CA GLU A 1163 -19.47 -24.09 -46.71
C GLU A 1163 -18.49 -23.01 -46.22
N ILE A 1164 -17.58 -22.54 -47.08
CA ILE A 1164 -16.50 -21.61 -46.74
C ILE A 1164 -17.00 -20.28 -46.12
N PRO A 1165 -17.98 -19.56 -46.70
CA PRO A 1165 -18.49 -18.33 -46.10
C PRO A 1165 -19.14 -18.58 -44.73
N GLY A 1166 -19.78 -19.74 -44.58
CA GLY A 1166 -20.42 -20.16 -43.34
C GLY A 1166 -19.41 -20.32 -42.21
N LEU A 1167 -18.30 -21.01 -42.48
CA LEU A 1167 -17.20 -21.19 -41.52
C LEU A 1167 -16.52 -19.87 -41.15
N LEU A 1168 -16.20 -19.03 -42.14
CA LEU A 1168 -15.53 -17.74 -41.91
C LEU A 1168 -16.33 -16.84 -40.96
N LYS A 1169 -17.66 -16.82 -41.10
CA LYS A 1169 -18.53 -16.07 -40.19
C LYS A 1169 -18.40 -16.51 -38.73
N ARG A 1170 -18.34 -17.83 -38.47
CA ARG A 1170 -18.28 -18.39 -37.09
C ARG A 1170 -16.89 -18.25 -36.50
N PHE A 1171 -15.84 -18.45 -37.31
CA PHE A 1171 -14.48 -18.14 -36.88
C PHE A 1171 -14.31 -16.66 -36.54
N GLY A 1172 -14.87 -15.75 -37.35
CA GLY A 1172 -14.81 -14.32 -37.06
C GLY A 1172 -15.52 -13.92 -35.76
N GLN A 1173 -16.66 -14.56 -35.47
CA GLN A 1173 -17.39 -14.36 -34.23
C GLN A 1173 -16.63 -14.86 -32.99
N LEU A 1174 -16.05 -16.06 -33.04
CA LEU A 1174 -15.42 -16.67 -31.86
C LEU A 1174 -13.97 -16.26 -31.62
N LEU A 1175 -13.25 -15.87 -32.69
CA LEU A 1175 -11.89 -15.35 -32.59
C LEU A 1175 -11.86 -13.82 -32.44
N ASP A 1176 -13.02 -13.16 -32.40
CA ASP A 1176 -13.15 -11.70 -32.35
C ASP A 1176 -12.31 -11.02 -33.45
N ARG A 1177 -12.38 -11.56 -34.67
CA ARG A 1177 -11.60 -11.12 -35.84
C ARG A 1177 -12.50 -10.92 -37.05
N GLU A 1178 -12.33 -9.81 -37.75
CA GLU A 1178 -12.88 -9.68 -39.09
C GLU A 1178 -11.99 -10.44 -40.08
N PHE A 1179 -12.54 -11.39 -40.84
CA PHE A 1179 -11.82 -12.10 -41.90
C PHE A 1179 -12.10 -11.47 -43.27
N ARG A 1180 -11.05 -10.93 -43.91
CA ARG A 1180 -11.13 -10.33 -45.25
C ARG A 1180 -10.43 -11.20 -46.29
N PRO A 1181 -10.95 -11.28 -47.53
CA PRO A 1181 -10.29 -12.03 -48.58
C PRO A 1181 -8.91 -11.43 -48.87
N MET A 1182 -7.91 -12.29 -49.04
CA MET A 1182 -6.55 -11.90 -49.37
C MET A 1182 -6.44 -11.53 -50.85
N ASP A 1183 -5.83 -10.38 -51.14
CA ASP A 1183 -5.44 -10.00 -52.51
C ASP A 1183 -3.99 -10.41 -52.75
N ILE A 1184 -3.79 -11.56 -53.41
CA ILE A 1184 -2.47 -12.20 -53.59
C ILE A 1184 -1.46 -11.22 -54.20
N ALA A 1185 -1.89 -10.35 -55.12
CA ALA A 1185 -1.00 -9.41 -55.80
C ALA A 1185 -0.47 -8.28 -54.89
N LYS A 1186 -1.12 -8.04 -53.74
CA LYS A 1186 -0.77 -6.94 -52.81
C LYS A 1186 -0.01 -7.39 -51.56
N GLU A 1187 0.10 -8.69 -51.32
CA GLU A 1187 0.64 -9.25 -50.07
C GLU A 1187 2.11 -9.68 -50.17
N GLY A 1188 2.84 -9.13 -51.14
CA GLY A 1188 4.30 -9.28 -51.28
C GLY A 1188 4.77 -10.75 -51.26
N GLU A 1189 5.79 -11.05 -50.44
CA GLU A 1189 6.39 -12.39 -50.34
C GLU A 1189 5.41 -13.49 -49.90
N ILE A 1190 4.35 -13.13 -49.14
CA ILE A 1190 3.31 -14.08 -48.71
C ILE A 1190 2.40 -14.41 -49.90
N GLY A 1191 2.02 -13.41 -50.68
CA GLY A 1191 1.24 -13.58 -51.91
C GLY A 1191 1.98 -14.43 -52.94
N GLU A 1192 3.25 -14.15 -53.18
CA GLU A 1192 4.11 -14.96 -54.09
C GLU A 1192 4.21 -16.42 -53.65
N ALA A 1193 4.34 -16.67 -52.34
CA ALA A 1193 4.40 -18.03 -51.81
C ALA A 1193 3.08 -18.80 -52.01
N ILE A 1194 1.94 -18.13 -51.86
CA ILE A 1194 0.62 -18.73 -52.10
C ILE A 1194 0.44 -19.04 -53.59
N ALA A 1195 0.77 -18.10 -54.49
CA ALA A 1195 0.69 -18.30 -55.94
C ALA A 1195 1.56 -19.47 -56.41
N ALA A 1196 2.78 -19.60 -55.90
CA ALA A 1196 3.67 -20.70 -56.24
C ALA A 1196 3.08 -22.08 -55.87
N VAL A 1197 2.37 -22.17 -54.74
CA VAL A 1197 1.71 -23.41 -54.32
C VAL A 1197 0.47 -23.71 -55.18
N GLU A 1198 -0.25 -22.70 -55.66
CA GLU A 1198 -1.36 -22.88 -56.62
C GLU A 1198 -0.87 -23.40 -57.97
N GLU A 1199 0.20 -22.82 -58.52
CA GLU A 1199 0.81 -23.28 -59.77
C GLU A 1199 1.32 -24.71 -59.65
N GLU A 1200 1.97 -25.04 -58.54
CA GLU A 1200 2.45 -26.40 -58.27
C GLU A 1200 1.30 -27.41 -58.18
N ALA A 1201 0.20 -27.04 -57.53
CA ALA A 1201 -0.96 -27.90 -57.40
C ALA A 1201 -1.58 -28.27 -58.75
N VAL A 1202 -1.55 -27.35 -59.72
CA VAL A 1202 -1.96 -27.60 -61.10
C VAL A 1202 -0.93 -28.47 -61.83
N ARG A 1203 0.36 -28.27 -61.58
CA ARG A 1203 1.46 -28.98 -62.24
C ARG A 1203 1.55 -30.47 -61.88
N VAL A 1204 1.32 -30.84 -60.61
CA VAL A 1204 1.54 -32.21 -60.10
C VAL A 1204 0.46 -33.21 -60.55
N GLY A 1205 -0.60 -32.79 -61.25
CA GLY A 1205 -1.59 -33.69 -61.88
C GLY A 1205 -2.52 -34.42 -60.90
N ASP A 1206 -3.18 -35.48 -61.35
CA ASP A 1206 -4.24 -36.21 -60.61
C ASP A 1206 -3.73 -37.03 -59.41
N TRP A 1207 -4.63 -37.39 -58.50
CA TRP A 1207 -4.39 -38.24 -57.33
C TRP A 1207 -5.36 -39.44 -57.28
N ALA A 1208 -5.15 -40.38 -56.36
CA ALA A 1208 -6.05 -41.51 -56.19
C ALA A 1208 -7.37 -41.10 -55.49
N ASN A 1209 -8.52 -41.41 -56.08
CA ASN A 1209 -9.83 -41.07 -55.47
C ASN A 1209 -10.27 -42.04 -54.36
N SER A 1210 -9.69 -43.23 -54.31
CA SER A 1210 -9.94 -44.25 -53.28
C SER A 1210 -8.68 -45.07 -53.00
N PRO A 1211 -8.56 -45.72 -51.82
CA PRO A 1211 -7.46 -46.62 -51.52
C PRO A 1211 -7.36 -47.72 -52.58
N ARG A 1212 -6.15 -47.95 -53.10
CA ARG A 1212 -5.85 -49.09 -53.97
C ARG A 1212 -5.65 -50.30 -53.07
N LEU A 1213 -6.72 -51.07 -52.87
CA LEU A 1213 -6.71 -52.30 -52.09
C LEU A 1213 -5.87 -53.40 -52.74
#